data_AF-A0A925ZSR3-F1
#
_entry.id   AF-A0A925ZSR3-F1
#
_cell.length_a   1.000
_cell.length_b   1.000
_cell.length_c   1.000
_cell.angle_alpha   90.00
_cell.angle_beta   90.00
_cell.angle_gamma   90.00
#
_symmetry.space_group_name_H-M   'P 1'
#
loop_
_entity.id
_entity.type
_entity.pdbx_description
1 polymer ?
#
loop_
_entity_poly.entity_id
_entity_poly.type
_entity_poly.pdbx_seq_one_letter_code
_entity_poly.pdbx_strand_id
1 'polypeptide(L)'
;APTRTGSSGDATGEPNSLSDTAVPAPTREPATGGADWTVLVYIDADNDLESYSVEDFNEMEQVGSSDRVNVVAQFDRISSNEAWDDSSNGDWTSTKRFLLQRDDDDETFGSKELEDLGELNMGDPKTLADFVAWGVKAYPAKRYALIISDHGSSWQGIASDETDNNALLSLPDLDAALKNAQREASFGKLDLIGFDACLMAQVDVLQTAQPYARVAVASAELEPGTGWAWHKWLQSLVDEPGQDAASVSKVIIDTYIDSYKDDNDERLTLSSWDLEQFDSVVSGVDALAQAMDADMASSYTAIGEARSYAEAYAQPQPEEVNAIDLGHFAQLLRQQGAGSAIASAAEQLESALDAARIAEGHARLHTNSTGISVFFPQLEELYDSVYEQASPLPVRTKWATFLKSFYSASSNNVGGKPAISNLQFGSDTVSVNEPLSFQGTVSGQNLAYVFFFAGTPLDDNTVQLLSVDFVYPPGTTSSGDIPNWNDGDNDVNYTWAPLSWNMTNGSDQIAVLVGPVKYGTDSYGVEGTYTSKRTGEQIDVGLLFRVSAGRGELQRIWGFPRGQEQDLQPFELNPEAGDTFTAKLRTYADKDGKLKPGVVSGEQITFSEQPMEVFTAPAPSGDKYVAGLLVRDVSGQFDYQFNPLTIDNSGAGQTTQPTPAPTPADSQTGDRPYRNDDLKFSLSHPADWQPNTPGTSRVVFASPEGDKFLSVGVYSLNKPAADANRDILEQLVQVLEKEPGFAQRTQIEGFQLAGQDGLTMDFVYQNDVGAPVYVSATTVTNPMTGLTYLVTIEAPEATYNGTLPTFNAMLSSFAIE
;
A
#
# COMPACT_ATOMS: atom_id res chain seq x y z
N ALA A 1 -11.54 45.82 -0.20
CA ALA A 1 -12.84 45.98 0.51
C ALA A 1 -13.80 46.77 -0.38
N PRO A 2 -15.14 46.53 -0.37
CA PRO A 2 -15.94 45.57 0.40
C PRO A 2 -16.65 44.54 -0.55
N THR A 3 -17.28 43.43 -0.20
CA THR A 3 -17.63 42.67 1.02
C THR A 3 -18.11 41.31 0.49
N ARG A 4 -17.49 40.20 0.89
CA ARG A 4 -17.95 38.84 0.55
C ARG A 4 -18.45 38.21 1.85
N THR A 5 -19.75 37.99 1.95
CA THR A 5 -20.39 37.25 3.05
C THR A 5 -20.25 35.77 2.77
N GLY A 6 -19.60 35.04 3.67
CA GLY A 6 -19.60 33.57 3.69
C GLY A 6 -20.84 33.04 4.38
N SER A 7 -21.36 31.92 3.88
CA SER A 7 -22.09 30.96 4.69
C SER A 7 -21.36 29.62 4.60
N SER A 8 -21.10 29.07 5.77
CA SER A 8 -20.65 27.71 6.04
C SER A 8 -21.59 26.68 5.41
N GLY A 9 -21.02 25.75 4.64
CA GLY A 9 -21.70 24.53 4.22
C GLY A 9 -21.30 23.42 5.18
N ASP A 10 -22.29 22.90 5.91
CA ASP A 10 -22.19 21.65 6.65
C ASP A 10 -21.87 20.49 5.70
N ALA A 11 -20.84 19.72 6.06
CA ALA A 11 -20.55 18.42 5.49
C ALA A 11 -21.55 17.39 6.05
N THR A 12 -22.71 17.31 5.42
CA THR A 12 -23.55 16.13 5.43
C THR A 12 -23.59 15.62 4.00
N GLY A 13 -22.84 14.55 3.73
CA GLY A 13 -22.82 13.90 2.44
C GLY A 13 -24.20 13.33 2.13
N GLU A 14 -24.95 14.03 1.29
CA GLU A 14 -25.98 13.36 0.48
C GLU A 14 -25.28 12.67 -0.69
N PRO A 15 -25.70 11.44 -1.04
CA PRO A 15 -25.12 10.73 -2.17
C PRO A 15 -25.41 11.51 -3.45
N ASN A 16 -24.36 11.83 -4.20
CA ASN A 16 -24.49 12.34 -5.56
C ASN A 16 -25.39 11.38 -6.35
N SER A 17 -26.56 11.87 -6.76
CA SER A 17 -27.41 11.16 -7.72
C SER A 17 -26.65 11.07 -9.04
N LEU A 18 -26.18 9.87 -9.35
CA LEU A 18 -25.67 9.51 -10.67
C LEU A 18 -26.69 9.94 -11.72
N SER A 19 -26.18 10.50 -12.82
CA SER A 19 -26.97 10.67 -14.04
C SER A 19 -27.64 9.34 -14.39
N ASP A 20 -28.94 9.41 -14.66
CA ASP A 20 -29.83 8.35 -15.12
C ASP A 20 -29.25 7.68 -16.40
N THR A 21 -28.24 6.83 -16.24
CA THR A 21 -27.73 5.96 -17.30
C THR A 21 -28.79 4.89 -17.52
N ALA A 22 -29.29 4.78 -18.75
CA ALA A 22 -30.28 3.78 -19.08
C ALA A 22 -29.74 2.39 -18.69
N VAL A 23 -30.48 1.66 -17.84
CA VAL A 23 -30.14 0.29 -17.44
C VAL A 23 -29.72 -0.51 -18.68
N PRO A 24 -28.51 -1.08 -18.72
CA PRO A 24 -28.02 -1.78 -19.90
C PRO A 24 -28.96 -2.92 -20.30
N ALA A 25 -29.19 -3.03 -21.62
CA ALA A 25 -30.04 -4.07 -22.18
C ALA A 25 -29.49 -5.46 -21.83
N PRO A 26 -30.35 -6.43 -21.45
CA PRO A 26 -29.91 -7.76 -21.05
C PRO A 26 -29.04 -8.45 -22.11
N THR A 27 -28.11 -9.33 -21.70
CA THR A 27 -27.32 -10.19 -22.61
C THR A 27 -28.21 -10.86 -23.67
N ARG A 28 -29.42 -11.27 -23.28
CA ARG A 28 -30.39 -11.95 -24.14
C ARG A 28 -31.83 -11.68 -23.69
N GLU A 29 -32.75 -11.58 -24.64
CA GLU A 29 -34.18 -11.72 -24.36
C GLU A 29 -34.49 -13.21 -24.07
N PRO A 30 -34.83 -13.60 -22.84
CA PRO A 30 -35.04 -15.00 -22.50
C PRO A 30 -36.26 -15.52 -23.26
N ALA A 31 -36.25 -16.81 -23.60
CA ALA A 31 -37.50 -17.49 -23.90
C ALA A 31 -38.46 -17.31 -22.71
N THR A 32 -39.76 -17.22 -22.95
CA THR A 32 -40.75 -17.06 -21.86
C THR A 32 -40.52 -18.12 -20.77
N GLY A 33 -40.11 -17.68 -19.56
CA GLY A 33 -39.82 -18.55 -18.42
C GLY A 33 -38.34 -18.78 -18.07
N GLY A 34 -37.37 -18.04 -18.65
CA GLY A 34 -35.96 -18.08 -18.23
C GLY A 34 -35.66 -17.29 -16.94
N ALA A 35 -34.54 -17.61 -16.28
CA ALA A 35 -34.05 -16.95 -15.07
C ALA A 35 -33.69 -15.47 -15.34
N ASP A 36 -33.56 -14.66 -14.29
CA ASP A 36 -33.04 -13.30 -14.44
C ASP A 36 -31.53 -13.30 -14.59
N TRP A 37 -30.83 -14.15 -13.83
CA TRP A 37 -29.38 -14.28 -13.88
C TRP A 37 -28.93 -15.73 -14.06
N THR A 38 -27.83 -15.90 -14.78
CA THR A 38 -26.97 -17.08 -14.70
C THR A 38 -25.56 -16.60 -14.38
N VAL A 39 -25.01 -17.05 -13.25
CA VAL A 39 -23.62 -16.84 -12.84
C VAL A 39 -22.84 -18.08 -13.26
N LEU A 40 -21.85 -17.88 -14.12
CA LEU A 40 -20.90 -18.88 -14.60
C LEU A 40 -19.61 -18.69 -13.82
N VAL A 41 -19.17 -19.72 -13.10
CA VAL A 41 -17.95 -19.67 -12.29
C VAL A 41 -16.93 -20.65 -12.90
N TYR A 42 -15.81 -20.13 -13.37
CA TYR A 42 -14.70 -20.89 -13.91
C TYR A 42 -13.60 -20.92 -12.85
N ILE A 43 -13.46 -22.06 -12.17
CA ILE A 43 -12.59 -22.26 -11.03
C ILE A 43 -11.45 -23.16 -11.51
N ASP A 44 -10.30 -22.55 -11.75
CA ASP A 44 -9.07 -23.28 -12.05
C ASP A 44 -8.29 -23.41 -10.74
N ALA A 45 -8.35 -24.59 -10.12
CA ALA A 45 -7.61 -24.87 -8.91
C ALA A 45 -6.73 -26.12 -9.08
N ASP A 46 -6.30 -26.36 -10.33
CA ASP A 46 -5.23 -27.31 -10.61
C ASP A 46 -3.86 -26.68 -10.29
N ASN A 47 -3.73 -26.16 -9.06
CA ASN A 47 -2.59 -25.39 -8.54
C ASN A 47 -2.70 -25.20 -7.01
N ASP A 48 -1.87 -24.34 -6.43
CA ASP A 48 -1.78 -24.10 -4.97
C ASP A 48 -2.96 -23.31 -4.35
N LEU A 49 -3.98 -22.94 -5.13
CA LEU A 49 -5.22 -22.31 -4.67
C LEU A 49 -6.36 -23.31 -4.42
N GLU A 50 -6.13 -24.62 -4.54
CA GLU A 50 -7.16 -25.66 -4.40
C GLU A 50 -7.98 -25.53 -3.10
N SER A 51 -7.33 -25.39 -1.94
CA SER A 51 -8.04 -25.30 -0.66
C SER A 51 -8.97 -24.10 -0.60
N TYR A 52 -8.54 -22.93 -1.09
CA TYR A 52 -9.39 -21.73 -1.12
C TYR A 52 -10.55 -21.89 -2.10
N SER A 53 -10.30 -22.52 -3.25
CA SER A 53 -11.35 -22.80 -4.24
C SER A 53 -12.42 -23.76 -3.70
N VAL A 54 -12.03 -24.71 -2.84
CA VAL A 54 -12.97 -25.58 -2.11
C VAL A 54 -13.79 -24.77 -1.10
N GLU A 55 -13.16 -23.86 -0.34
CA GLU A 55 -13.84 -22.96 0.60
C GLU A 55 -14.85 -22.07 -0.13
N ASP A 56 -14.46 -21.42 -1.23
CA ASP A 56 -15.32 -20.58 -2.05
C ASP A 56 -16.50 -21.36 -2.65
N PHE A 57 -16.27 -22.62 -3.04
CA PHE A 57 -17.35 -23.47 -3.51
C PHE A 57 -18.39 -23.71 -2.41
N ASN A 58 -17.96 -24.02 -1.19
CA ASN A 58 -18.87 -24.15 -0.03
C ASN A 58 -19.56 -22.81 0.29
N GLU A 59 -18.87 -21.67 0.20
CA GLU A 59 -19.50 -20.36 0.37
C GLU A 59 -20.62 -20.12 -0.64
N MET A 60 -20.40 -20.48 -1.91
CA MET A 60 -21.43 -20.39 -2.94
C MET A 60 -22.63 -21.30 -2.64
N GLU A 61 -22.41 -22.47 -2.06
CA GLU A 61 -23.45 -23.42 -1.65
C GLU A 61 -24.31 -22.94 -0.49
N GLN A 62 -23.81 -22.07 0.39
CA GLN A 62 -24.64 -21.46 1.44
C GLN A 62 -25.85 -20.68 0.86
N VAL A 63 -25.74 -20.24 -0.39
CA VAL A 63 -26.80 -19.53 -1.13
C VAL A 63 -27.42 -20.41 -2.20
N GLY A 64 -26.59 -20.96 -3.09
CA GLY A 64 -26.97 -21.80 -4.21
C GLY A 64 -27.86 -21.14 -5.27
N SER A 65 -28.32 -21.97 -6.22
CA SER A 65 -29.26 -21.57 -7.27
C SER A 65 -30.70 -21.41 -6.75
N SER A 66 -31.48 -20.56 -7.41
CA SER A 66 -32.92 -20.37 -7.21
C SER A 66 -33.72 -20.45 -8.53
N ASP A 67 -35.04 -20.33 -8.47
CA ASP A 67 -35.90 -20.27 -9.67
C ASP A 67 -35.59 -19.06 -10.58
N ARG A 68 -34.89 -18.05 -10.08
CA ARG A 68 -34.59 -16.78 -10.80
C ARG A 68 -33.09 -16.51 -10.99
N VAL A 69 -32.22 -17.28 -10.35
CA VAL A 69 -30.76 -17.15 -10.44
C VAL A 69 -30.17 -18.55 -10.55
N ASN A 70 -29.49 -18.85 -11.64
CA ASN A 70 -28.67 -20.06 -11.74
C ASN A 70 -27.24 -19.73 -11.33
N VAL A 71 -26.61 -20.60 -10.56
CA VAL A 71 -25.18 -20.55 -10.27
C VAL A 71 -24.58 -21.89 -10.71
N VAL A 72 -23.66 -21.85 -11.67
CA VAL A 72 -23.04 -23.05 -12.24
C VAL A 72 -21.54 -22.88 -12.30
N ALA A 73 -20.82 -23.94 -11.93
CA ALA A 73 -19.37 -23.94 -11.88
C ALA A 73 -18.79 -24.97 -12.85
N GLN A 74 -17.63 -24.67 -13.42
CA GLN A 74 -16.67 -25.65 -13.91
C GLN A 74 -15.43 -25.54 -13.02
N PHE A 75 -15.06 -26.64 -12.38
CA PHE A 75 -14.06 -26.69 -11.34
C PHE A 75 -13.06 -27.79 -11.68
N ASP A 76 -11.79 -27.43 -11.77
CA ASP A 76 -10.64 -28.33 -11.94
C ASP A 76 -9.75 -28.32 -10.71
N ARG A 77 -9.14 -29.47 -10.38
CA ARG A 77 -8.45 -29.67 -9.10
C ARG A 77 -7.16 -30.44 -9.27
N ILE A 78 -6.18 -30.15 -8.43
CA ILE A 78 -4.88 -30.83 -8.47
C ILE A 78 -4.83 -32.07 -7.60
N SER A 79 -3.79 -32.89 -7.82
CA SER A 79 -3.26 -33.78 -6.79
C SER A 79 -1.82 -33.42 -6.51
N SER A 80 -1.57 -33.03 -5.26
CA SER A 80 -0.29 -32.59 -4.76
C SER A 80 0.10 -33.36 -3.50
N ASN A 81 1.41 -33.38 -3.22
CA ASN A 81 1.91 -33.81 -1.94
C ASN A 81 2.20 -32.60 -1.04
N GLU A 82 1.57 -31.45 -1.25
CA GLU A 82 1.57 -30.32 -0.32
C GLU A 82 0.39 -30.38 0.65
N ALA A 83 0.42 -29.53 1.68
CA ALA A 83 -0.61 -29.53 2.72
C ALA A 83 -1.87 -28.75 2.36
N TRP A 84 -1.76 -27.83 1.40
CA TRP A 84 -2.88 -27.08 0.83
C TRP A 84 -3.73 -27.93 -0.13
N ASP A 85 -3.28 -29.14 -0.50
CA ASP A 85 -4.12 -30.12 -1.23
C ASP A 85 -5.30 -30.56 -0.36
N ASP A 86 -6.51 -30.25 -0.82
CA ASP A 86 -7.74 -30.45 -0.05
C ASP A 86 -8.42 -31.80 -0.35
N SER A 87 -8.18 -32.79 0.49
CA SER A 87 -8.86 -34.10 0.34
C SER A 87 -10.29 -34.17 0.92
N SER A 88 -10.85 -33.08 1.47
CA SER A 88 -12.13 -33.11 2.22
C SER A 88 -13.32 -33.45 1.32
N ASN A 89 -13.24 -33.05 0.05
CA ASN A 89 -14.32 -33.16 -0.95
C ASN A 89 -14.10 -34.24 -2.01
N GLY A 90 -13.45 -35.34 -1.61
CA GLY A 90 -13.31 -36.55 -2.41
C GLY A 90 -12.07 -36.66 -3.27
N ASP A 91 -11.13 -35.71 -3.13
CA ASP A 91 -9.76 -35.75 -3.69
C ASP A 91 -9.74 -36.21 -5.16
N TRP A 92 -10.57 -35.56 -5.96
CA TRP A 92 -10.66 -35.80 -7.40
C TRP A 92 -9.82 -34.77 -8.13
N THR A 93 -9.21 -35.17 -9.24
CA THR A 93 -8.37 -34.29 -10.06
C THR A 93 -9.09 -33.79 -11.32
N SER A 94 -10.01 -34.58 -11.86
CA SER A 94 -10.71 -34.29 -13.12
C SER A 94 -11.54 -33.00 -13.12
N THR A 95 -11.61 -32.29 -14.24
CA THR A 95 -12.53 -31.15 -14.38
C THR A 95 -14.00 -31.55 -14.35
N LYS A 96 -14.79 -30.91 -13.49
CA LYS A 96 -16.22 -31.20 -13.29
C LYS A 96 -17.11 -29.98 -13.42
N ARG A 97 -18.37 -30.23 -13.80
CA ARG A 97 -19.43 -29.20 -13.85
C ARG A 97 -20.48 -29.41 -12.78
N PHE A 98 -20.89 -28.32 -12.15
CA PHE A 98 -21.86 -28.34 -11.06
C PHE A 98 -23.02 -27.36 -11.31
N LEU A 99 -24.20 -27.74 -10.83
CA LEU A 99 -25.28 -26.80 -10.54
C LEU A 99 -25.28 -26.59 -9.03
N LEU A 100 -24.91 -25.39 -8.60
CA LEU A 100 -24.76 -25.08 -7.19
C LEU A 100 -26.14 -25.06 -6.54
N GLN A 101 -26.34 -25.90 -5.54
CA GLN A 101 -27.57 -26.01 -4.77
C GLN A 101 -27.34 -25.51 -3.38
N ARG A 102 -28.40 -24.96 -2.78
CA ARG A 102 -28.30 -24.52 -1.41
C ARG A 102 -28.13 -25.72 -0.48
N ASP A 103 -27.12 -25.67 0.35
CA ASP A 103 -27.05 -26.41 1.59
C ASP A 103 -26.50 -25.52 2.72
N ASP A 104 -26.45 -26.06 3.93
CA ASP A 104 -25.99 -25.33 5.11
C ASP A 104 -24.73 -25.99 5.70
N ASP A 105 -24.03 -26.84 4.92
CA ASP A 105 -22.75 -27.49 5.27
C ASP A 105 -21.61 -26.64 4.70
N ASP A 106 -20.71 -26.16 5.56
CA ASP A 106 -19.58 -25.32 5.18
C ASP A 106 -18.29 -26.11 4.94
N GLU A 107 -18.33 -27.44 5.09
CA GLU A 107 -17.17 -28.32 4.94
C GLU A 107 -17.25 -29.21 3.69
N THR A 108 -18.46 -29.63 3.28
CA THR A 108 -18.61 -30.62 2.20
C THR A 108 -19.62 -30.27 1.11
N PHE A 109 -19.26 -30.61 -0.13
CA PHE A 109 -20.06 -30.32 -1.33
C PHE A 109 -21.43 -31.00 -1.28
N GLY A 110 -22.50 -30.20 -1.20
CA GLY A 110 -23.88 -30.65 -1.29
C GLY A 110 -24.44 -30.67 -2.72
N SER A 111 -23.76 -30.02 -3.65
CA SER A 111 -24.22 -29.77 -5.02
C SER A 111 -24.13 -30.98 -5.92
N LYS A 112 -25.02 -30.97 -6.91
CA LYS A 112 -25.10 -32.03 -7.90
C LYS A 112 -24.02 -31.86 -8.97
N GLU A 113 -23.09 -32.81 -9.03
CA GLU A 113 -22.25 -33.05 -10.22
C GLU A 113 -23.14 -33.30 -11.44
N LEU A 114 -22.96 -32.47 -12.47
CA LEU A 114 -23.69 -32.55 -13.73
C LEU A 114 -22.96 -33.42 -14.74
N GLU A 115 -21.65 -33.27 -14.81
CA GLU A 115 -20.76 -33.88 -15.79
C GLU A 115 -19.33 -33.88 -15.25
N ASP A 116 -18.64 -35.01 -15.42
CA ASP A 116 -17.19 -35.16 -15.26
C ASP A 116 -16.60 -35.18 -16.67
N LEU A 117 -15.73 -34.20 -16.95
CA LEU A 117 -15.14 -33.96 -18.27
C LEU A 117 -13.79 -34.68 -18.43
N GLY A 118 -13.29 -35.33 -17.37
CA GLY A 118 -11.88 -35.70 -17.22
C GLY A 118 -10.99 -34.46 -17.03
N GLU A 119 -9.68 -34.68 -16.94
CA GLU A 119 -8.69 -33.60 -16.91
C GLU A 119 -8.77 -32.74 -18.17
N LEU A 120 -8.83 -31.42 -17.99
CA LEU A 120 -8.81 -30.43 -19.06
C LEU A 120 -7.87 -29.30 -18.69
N ASN A 121 -6.95 -28.97 -19.61
CA ASN A 121 -6.20 -27.72 -19.53
C ASN A 121 -7.12 -26.50 -19.36
N MET A 122 -7.13 -25.91 -18.16
CA MET A 122 -7.96 -24.76 -17.83
C MET A 122 -7.38 -23.43 -18.36
N GLY A 123 -6.08 -23.41 -18.65
CA GLY A 123 -5.40 -22.37 -19.43
C GLY A 123 -5.67 -22.41 -20.95
N ASP A 124 -6.34 -23.44 -21.49
CA ASP A 124 -6.68 -23.53 -22.92
C ASP A 124 -7.90 -22.64 -23.24
N PRO A 125 -7.80 -21.69 -24.19
CA PRO A 125 -8.93 -20.85 -24.58
C PRO A 125 -10.17 -21.61 -25.04
N LYS A 126 -10.01 -22.84 -25.53
CA LYS A 126 -11.13 -23.70 -25.91
C LYS A 126 -11.90 -24.19 -24.69
N THR A 127 -11.25 -24.49 -23.57
CA THR A 127 -11.89 -24.96 -22.34
C THR A 127 -12.84 -23.90 -21.78
N LEU A 128 -12.36 -22.66 -21.64
CA LEU A 128 -13.20 -21.53 -21.24
C LEU A 128 -14.31 -21.25 -22.25
N ALA A 129 -14.02 -21.28 -23.55
CA ALA A 129 -15.03 -21.05 -24.59
C ALA A 129 -16.17 -22.08 -24.53
N ASP A 130 -15.82 -23.36 -24.38
CA ASP A 130 -16.75 -24.48 -24.28
C ASP A 130 -17.62 -24.35 -23.02
N PHE A 131 -17.04 -23.95 -21.88
CA PHE A 131 -17.78 -23.71 -20.63
C PHE A 131 -18.79 -22.58 -20.76
N VAL A 132 -18.36 -21.40 -21.21
CA VAL A 132 -19.25 -20.24 -21.34
C VAL A 132 -20.36 -20.54 -22.35
N ALA A 133 -20.03 -21.13 -23.50
CA ALA A 133 -21.02 -21.50 -24.50
C ALA A 133 -22.02 -22.55 -23.99
N TRP A 134 -21.56 -23.53 -23.20
CA TRP A 134 -22.42 -24.52 -22.55
C TRP A 134 -23.35 -23.85 -21.55
N GLY A 135 -22.84 -23.03 -20.64
CA GLY A 135 -23.60 -22.38 -19.58
C GLY A 135 -24.72 -21.51 -20.13
N VAL A 136 -24.43 -20.69 -21.15
CA VAL A 136 -25.43 -19.85 -21.83
C VAL A 136 -26.52 -20.68 -22.54
N LYS A 137 -26.18 -21.86 -23.07
CA LYS A 137 -27.15 -22.74 -23.75
C LYS A 137 -28.00 -23.55 -22.77
N ALA A 138 -27.39 -24.07 -21.71
CA ALA A 138 -28.01 -24.95 -20.74
C ALA A 138 -28.87 -24.20 -19.72
N TYR A 139 -28.45 -22.98 -19.33
CA TYR A 139 -29.08 -22.18 -18.28
C TYR A 139 -29.48 -20.80 -18.82
N PRO A 140 -30.55 -20.72 -19.65
CA PRO A 140 -30.97 -19.48 -20.28
C PRO A 140 -31.50 -18.46 -19.25
N ALA A 141 -30.80 -17.33 -19.14
CA ALA A 141 -31.19 -16.17 -18.35
C ALA A 141 -31.25 -14.87 -19.18
N LYS A 142 -31.79 -13.81 -18.56
CA LYS A 142 -31.73 -12.44 -19.10
C LYS A 142 -30.31 -11.92 -19.09
N ARG A 143 -29.62 -12.10 -17.96
CA ARG A 143 -28.29 -11.58 -17.68
C ARG A 143 -27.31 -12.68 -17.35
N TYR A 144 -26.05 -12.48 -17.71
CA TYR A 144 -24.97 -13.42 -17.42
C TYR A 144 -23.80 -12.72 -16.75
N ALA A 145 -23.34 -13.32 -15.66
CA ALA A 145 -22.06 -13.02 -15.06
C ALA A 145 -21.10 -14.18 -15.37
N LEU A 146 -19.87 -13.88 -15.77
CA LEU A 146 -18.76 -14.84 -15.79
C LEU A 146 -17.76 -14.41 -14.74
N ILE A 147 -17.45 -15.28 -13.78
CA ILE A 147 -16.36 -15.08 -12.82
C ILE A 147 -15.29 -16.11 -13.14
N ILE A 148 -14.05 -15.64 -13.31
CA ILE A 148 -12.87 -16.48 -13.47
C ILE A 148 -12.09 -16.32 -12.16
N SER A 149 -11.90 -17.43 -11.45
CA SER A 149 -11.24 -17.50 -10.14
C SER A 149 -10.02 -18.40 -10.27
N ASP A 150 -8.86 -17.80 -10.00
CA ASP A 150 -7.53 -18.42 -9.96
C ASP A 150 -6.44 -17.34 -9.68
N HIS A 151 -5.15 -17.66 -9.80
CA HIS A 151 -4.06 -16.73 -10.01
C HIS A 151 -4.33 -15.75 -11.15
N GLY A 152 -3.93 -14.51 -10.91
CA GLY A 152 -3.84 -13.46 -11.92
C GLY A 152 -2.43 -12.91 -12.01
N SER A 153 -2.03 -12.54 -13.23
CA SER A 153 -0.68 -12.07 -13.52
C SER A 153 -0.73 -10.84 -14.43
N SER A 154 -1.65 -9.91 -14.15
CA SER A 154 -1.67 -8.62 -14.84
C SER A 154 -1.82 -8.84 -16.37
N TRP A 155 -0.94 -8.27 -17.19
CA TRP A 155 -0.97 -8.39 -18.65
C TRP A 155 -0.53 -9.77 -19.18
N GLN A 156 0.06 -10.62 -18.34
CA GLN A 156 0.52 -11.95 -18.76
C GLN A 156 -0.67 -12.90 -18.91
N GLY A 157 -1.65 -12.86 -17.99
CA GLY A 157 -2.85 -13.69 -18.08
C GLY A 157 -3.51 -13.97 -16.73
N ILE A 158 -4.36 -14.98 -16.73
CA ILE A 158 -5.13 -15.53 -15.60
C ILE A 158 -5.28 -17.04 -15.81
N ALA A 159 -5.73 -17.82 -14.82
CA ALA A 159 -6.06 -19.25 -14.96
C ALA A 159 -4.83 -20.08 -15.36
N SER A 160 -4.05 -20.44 -14.36
CA SER A 160 -2.85 -21.24 -14.37
C SER A 160 -3.15 -22.68 -13.96
N ASP A 161 -2.93 -23.58 -14.90
CA ASP A 161 -3.04 -25.01 -14.73
C ASP A 161 -1.65 -25.64 -14.62
N GLU A 162 -1.25 -26.04 -13.42
CA GLU A 162 0.09 -26.55 -13.14
C GLU A 162 0.35 -27.90 -13.81
N THR A 163 -0.65 -28.78 -13.90
CA THR A 163 -0.42 -30.13 -14.42
C THR A 163 -0.34 -30.18 -15.94
N ASP A 164 -0.83 -29.14 -16.64
CA ASP A 164 -0.71 -28.97 -18.10
C ASP A 164 0.49 -28.12 -18.57
N ASN A 165 1.63 -28.28 -17.89
CA ASN A 165 2.88 -27.53 -18.11
C ASN A 165 2.78 -26.05 -17.71
N ASN A 166 2.04 -25.74 -16.64
CA ASN A 166 1.80 -24.38 -16.16
C ASN A 166 1.13 -23.53 -17.24
N ALA A 167 0.09 -24.08 -17.86
CA ALA A 167 -0.63 -23.39 -18.91
C ALA A 167 -1.38 -22.20 -18.30
N LEU A 168 -1.08 -20.99 -18.76
CA LEU A 168 -1.76 -19.76 -18.34
C LEU A 168 -2.67 -19.29 -19.47
N LEU A 169 -3.92 -18.92 -19.15
CA LEU A 169 -4.81 -18.24 -20.11
C LEU A 169 -4.31 -16.80 -20.35
N SER A 170 -3.45 -16.65 -21.35
CA SER A 170 -2.90 -15.36 -21.75
C SER A 170 -3.99 -14.40 -22.25
N LEU A 171 -3.73 -13.08 -22.30
CA LEU A 171 -4.72 -12.12 -22.82
C LEU A 171 -5.19 -12.42 -24.28
N PRO A 172 -4.31 -12.84 -25.21
CA PRO A 172 -4.74 -13.30 -26.52
C PRO A 172 -5.65 -14.54 -26.48
N ASP A 173 -5.38 -15.45 -25.54
CA ASP A 173 -6.21 -16.64 -25.33
C ASP A 173 -7.57 -16.27 -24.72
N LEU A 174 -7.60 -15.35 -23.74
CA LEU A 174 -8.84 -14.80 -23.19
C LEU A 174 -9.70 -14.11 -24.26
N ASP A 175 -9.11 -13.28 -25.15
CA ASP A 175 -9.83 -12.72 -26.30
C ASP A 175 -10.42 -13.83 -27.19
N ALA A 176 -9.61 -14.83 -27.53
CA ALA A 176 -10.02 -15.94 -28.37
C ALA A 176 -11.17 -16.75 -27.73
N ALA A 177 -11.07 -17.03 -26.43
CA ALA A 177 -12.05 -17.79 -25.66
C ALA A 177 -13.41 -17.08 -25.64
N LEU A 178 -13.44 -15.82 -25.21
CA LEU A 178 -14.67 -15.03 -25.09
C LEU A 178 -15.33 -14.80 -26.46
N LYS A 179 -14.52 -14.55 -27.50
CA LYS A 179 -15.00 -14.42 -28.88
C LYS A 179 -15.63 -15.70 -29.41
N ASN A 180 -14.98 -16.84 -29.15
CA ASN A 180 -15.48 -18.14 -29.60
C ASN A 180 -16.78 -18.48 -28.84
N ALA A 181 -16.82 -18.29 -27.53
CA ALA A 181 -18.03 -18.48 -26.73
C ALA A 181 -19.22 -17.65 -27.26
N GLN A 182 -19.00 -16.35 -27.48
CA GLN A 182 -20.02 -15.43 -28.00
C GLN A 182 -20.57 -15.91 -29.35
N ARG A 183 -19.69 -16.33 -30.25
CA ARG A 183 -20.06 -16.87 -31.56
C ARG A 183 -20.84 -18.18 -31.43
N GLU A 184 -20.38 -19.10 -30.59
CA GLU A 184 -20.92 -20.45 -30.47
C GLU A 184 -22.27 -20.52 -29.75
N ALA A 185 -22.49 -19.68 -28.75
CA ALA A 185 -23.76 -19.55 -28.05
C ALA A 185 -24.66 -18.43 -28.59
N SER A 186 -24.15 -17.63 -29.54
CA SER A 186 -24.90 -16.55 -30.21
C SER A 186 -25.55 -15.58 -29.22
N PHE A 187 -24.81 -15.18 -28.18
CA PHE A 187 -25.23 -14.15 -27.23
C PHE A 187 -24.60 -12.78 -27.55
N GLY A 188 -25.13 -11.73 -26.92
CA GLY A 188 -24.58 -10.38 -26.99
C GLY A 188 -23.29 -10.25 -26.18
N LYS A 189 -23.19 -9.21 -25.35
CA LYS A 189 -22.15 -9.13 -24.32
C LYS A 189 -22.65 -9.77 -23.04
N LEU A 190 -21.75 -10.35 -22.25
CA LEU A 190 -21.99 -10.65 -20.83
C LEU A 190 -22.38 -9.35 -20.10
N ASP A 191 -23.29 -9.46 -19.14
CA ASP A 191 -23.67 -8.32 -18.30
C ASP A 191 -22.52 -7.96 -17.34
N LEU A 192 -21.85 -8.97 -16.77
CA LEU A 192 -20.70 -8.80 -15.88
C LEU A 192 -19.61 -9.83 -16.23
N ILE A 193 -18.36 -9.40 -16.18
CA ILE A 193 -17.19 -10.28 -16.06
C ILE A 193 -16.46 -9.91 -14.76
N GLY A 194 -16.07 -10.91 -13.99
CA GLY A 194 -15.32 -10.74 -12.76
C GLY A 194 -14.04 -11.57 -12.80
N PHE A 195 -13.00 -11.02 -12.21
CA PHE A 195 -11.72 -11.69 -12.02
C PHE A 195 -11.47 -11.73 -10.52
N ASP A 196 -11.75 -12.87 -9.90
CA ASP A 196 -11.41 -13.15 -8.50
C ASP A 196 -9.96 -13.66 -8.49
N ALA A 197 -9.05 -12.73 -8.76
CA ALA A 197 -7.69 -13.01 -9.19
C ALA A 197 -6.80 -11.77 -9.10
N CYS A 198 -5.55 -11.98 -8.67
CA CYS A 198 -4.55 -10.94 -8.48
C CYS A 198 -4.33 -10.04 -9.71
N LEU A 199 -4.22 -8.72 -9.51
CA LEU A 199 -3.69 -7.75 -10.50
C LEU A 199 -4.52 -7.58 -11.80
N MET A 200 -5.74 -8.11 -11.86
CA MET A 200 -6.55 -8.12 -13.08
C MET A 200 -7.22 -6.76 -13.40
N ALA A 201 -7.23 -5.80 -12.47
CA ALA A 201 -7.66 -4.42 -12.73
C ALA A 201 -6.55 -3.63 -13.40
N GLN A 202 -6.20 -4.04 -14.62
CA GLN A 202 -5.24 -3.38 -15.47
C GLN A 202 -5.88 -3.01 -16.81
N VAL A 203 -5.48 -1.87 -17.39
CA VAL A 203 -6.06 -1.39 -18.66
C VAL A 203 -5.96 -2.44 -19.78
N ASP A 204 -4.86 -3.17 -19.85
CA ASP A 204 -4.61 -4.25 -20.80
C ASP A 204 -5.66 -5.37 -20.71
N VAL A 205 -5.97 -5.81 -19.49
CA VAL A 205 -6.96 -6.85 -19.18
C VAL A 205 -8.36 -6.35 -19.52
N LEU A 206 -8.74 -5.18 -19.01
CA LEU A 206 -10.10 -4.66 -19.21
C LEU A 206 -10.38 -4.31 -20.68
N GLN A 207 -9.36 -3.87 -21.42
CA GLN A 207 -9.44 -3.71 -22.88
C GLN A 207 -9.69 -5.05 -23.59
N THR A 208 -9.09 -6.14 -23.10
CA THR A 208 -9.28 -7.49 -23.66
C THR A 208 -10.73 -7.97 -23.46
N ALA A 209 -11.31 -7.71 -22.29
CA ALA A 209 -12.69 -8.10 -21.96
C ALA A 209 -13.76 -7.19 -22.60
N GLN A 210 -13.42 -5.92 -22.89
CA GLN A 210 -14.33 -4.87 -23.39
C GLN A 210 -15.27 -5.30 -24.53
N PRO A 211 -14.84 -6.06 -25.56
CA PRO A 211 -15.73 -6.45 -26.66
C PRO A 211 -16.84 -7.42 -26.23
N TYR A 212 -16.65 -8.13 -25.12
CA TYR A 212 -17.45 -9.30 -24.72
C TYR A 212 -18.25 -9.08 -23.44
N ALA A 213 -17.96 -8.06 -22.64
CA ALA A 213 -18.67 -7.75 -21.40
C ALA A 213 -19.05 -6.26 -21.28
N ARG A 214 -20.03 -5.95 -20.42
CA ARG A 214 -20.49 -4.58 -20.13
C ARG A 214 -19.89 -4.01 -18.85
N VAL A 215 -19.78 -4.81 -17.81
CA VAL A 215 -19.16 -4.44 -16.54
C VAL A 215 -18.02 -5.39 -16.23
N ALA A 216 -16.89 -4.87 -15.76
CA ALA A 216 -15.80 -5.66 -15.18
C ALA A 216 -15.70 -5.44 -13.67
N VAL A 217 -15.26 -6.44 -12.91
CA VAL A 217 -14.81 -6.32 -11.52
C VAL A 217 -13.43 -6.99 -11.40
N ALA A 218 -12.46 -6.32 -10.79
CA ALA A 218 -11.12 -6.85 -10.61
C ALA A 218 -10.35 -6.09 -9.52
N SER A 219 -9.27 -6.69 -8.99
CA SER A 219 -8.30 -6.04 -8.09
C SER A 219 -7.09 -5.48 -8.85
N ALA A 220 -6.60 -4.31 -8.46
CA ALA A 220 -5.34 -3.76 -8.97
C ALA A 220 -4.12 -4.33 -8.23
N GLU A 221 -4.35 -4.87 -7.03
CA GLU A 221 -3.40 -5.49 -6.12
C GLU A 221 -3.55 -7.02 -6.11
N LEU A 222 -2.65 -7.71 -5.41
CA LEU A 222 -2.80 -9.10 -4.99
C LEU A 222 -4.07 -9.24 -4.13
N GLU A 223 -4.81 -10.33 -4.33
CA GLU A 223 -6.02 -10.66 -3.55
C GLU A 223 -5.67 -11.67 -2.45
N PRO A 224 -6.28 -11.58 -1.26
CA PRO A 224 -6.19 -12.65 -0.25
C PRO A 224 -6.68 -13.98 -0.82
N GLY A 225 -6.14 -15.10 -0.32
CA GLY A 225 -6.43 -16.44 -0.82
C GLY A 225 -7.92 -16.79 -0.79
N THR A 226 -8.64 -16.35 0.25
CA THR A 226 -10.10 -16.53 0.40
C THR A 226 -10.97 -15.70 -0.56
N GLY A 227 -10.36 -14.93 -1.47
CA GLY A 227 -11.06 -14.28 -2.58
C GLY A 227 -12.24 -13.38 -2.19
N TRP A 228 -13.31 -13.43 -2.98
CA TRP A 228 -14.50 -12.63 -2.78
C TRP A 228 -15.45 -13.21 -1.73
N ALA A 229 -16.27 -12.35 -1.09
CA ALA A 229 -17.27 -12.80 -0.13
C ALA A 229 -18.51 -13.44 -0.82
N TRP A 230 -18.32 -14.62 -1.42
CA TRP A 230 -19.26 -15.31 -2.31
C TRP A 230 -20.67 -15.42 -1.74
N HIS A 231 -20.77 -15.92 -0.50
CA HIS A 231 -22.05 -16.08 0.18
C HIS A 231 -22.79 -14.74 0.37
N LYS A 232 -22.09 -13.60 0.55
CA LYS A 232 -22.73 -12.30 0.82
C LYS A 232 -23.31 -11.68 -0.45
N TRP A 233 -22.51 -11.58 -1.51
CA TRP A 233 -22.97 -10.90 -2.73
C TRP A 233 -23.94 -11.77 -3.53
N LEU A 234 -23.77 -13.10 -3.53
CA LEU A 234 -24.74 -14.01 -4.14
C LEU A 234 -26.09 -13.94 -3.41
N GLN A 235 -26.08 -13.88 -2.08
CA GLN A 235 -27.32 -13.74 -1.30
C GLN A 235 -28.07 -12.45 -1.68
N SER A 236 -27.36 -11.33 -1.81
CA SER A 236 -27.95 -10.07 -2.32
C SER A 236 -28.58 -10.24 -3.71
N LEU A 237 -27.90 -10.94 -4.63
CA LEU A 237 -28.41 -11.20 -5.97
C LEU A 237 -29.65 -12.11 -5.97
N VAL A 238 -29.66 -13.15 -5.13
CA VAL A 238 -30.80 -14.08 -5.01
C VAL A 238 -32.01 -13.41 -4.36
N ASP A 239 -31.80 -12.54 -3.38
CA ASP A 239 -32.86 -11.77 -2.74
C ASP A 239 -33.45 -10.72 -3.70
N GLU A 240 -32.61 -10.08 -4.51
CA GLU A 240 -33.01 -9.06 -5.48
C GLU A 240 -32.50 -9.36 -6.91
N PRO A 241 -33.07 -10.37 -7.60
CA PRO A 241 -32.59 -10.81 -8.92
C PRO A 241 -32.91 -9.84 -10.06
N GLY A 242 -33.60 -8.74 -9.75
CA GLY A 242 -33.89 -7.65 -10.71
C GLY A 242 -32.74 -6.65 -10.87
N GLN A 243 -31.70 -6.74 -10.03
CA GLN A 243 -30.52 -5.88 -10.10
C GLN A 243 -29.84 -5.97 -11.47
N ASP A 244 -29.22 -4.86 -11.89
CA ASP A 244 -28.35 -4.82 -13.06
C ASP A 244 -26.88 -5.06 -12.67
N ALA A 245 -26.01 -5.23 -13.66
CA ALA A 245 -24.60 -5.56 -13.44
C ALA A 245 -23.85 -4.50 -12.62
N ALA A 246 -24.16 -3.21 -12.80
CA ALA A 246 -23.51 -2.14 -12.04
C ALA A 246 -23.91 -2.16 -10.56
N SER A 247 -25.17 -2.51 -10.26
CA SER A 247 -25.62 -2.70 -8.87
C SER A 247 -24.95 -3.92 -8.24
N VAL A 248 -24.89 -5.04 -8.97
CA VAL A 248 -24.23 -6.27 -8.49
C VAL A 248 -22.72 -6.04 -8.27
N SER A 249 -22.03 -5.37 -9.20
CA SER A 249 -20.60 -5.11 -9.09
C SER A 249 -20.24 -4.26 -7.87
N LYS A 250 -21.10 -3.29 -7.53
CA LYS A 250 -20.93 -2.50 -6.31
C LYS A 250 -21.08 -3.36 -5.05
N VAL A 251 -22.06 -4.26 -5.02
CA VAL A 251 -22.25 -5.18 -3.89
C VAL A 251 -21.04 -6.10 -3.73
N ILE A 252 -20.47 -6.61 -4.82
CA ILE A 252 -19.23 -7.41 -4.78
C ILE A 252 -18.11 -6.62 -4.08
N ILE A 253 -17.86 -5.38 -4.49
CA ILE A 253 -16.84 -4.53 -3.88
C ILE A 253 -17.13 -4.23 -2.41
N ASP A 254 -18.35 -3.80 -2.09
CA ASP A 254 -18.72 -3.44 -0.72
C ASP A 254 -18.56 -4.65 0.22
N THR A 255 -18.98 -5.85 -0.23
CA THR A 255 -18.91 -7.08 0.59
C THR A 255 -17.49 -7.63 0.71
N TYR A 256 -16.65 -7.50 -0.33
CA TYR A 256 -15.23 -7.84 -0.29
C TYR A 256 -14.47 -6.94 0.69
N ILE A 257 -14.60 -5.62 0.58
CA ILE A 257 -13.93 -4.70 1.51
C ILE A 257 -14.42 -4.92 2.95
N ASP A 258 -15.71 -5.24 3.13
CA ASP A 258 -16.29 -5.52 4.43
C ASP A 258 -15.83 -6.86 5.04
N SER A 259 -15.54 -7.90 4.25
CA SER A 259 -15.15 -9.22 4.79
C SER A 259 -13.81 -9.21 5.49
N TYR A 260 -12.88 -8.36 5.07
CA TYR A 260 -11.50 -8.31 5.59
C TYR A 260 -11.28 -7.20 6.63
N LYS A 261 -12.33 -6.50 7.07
CA LYS A 261 -12.21 -5.45 8.10
C LYS A 261 -11.68 -5.96 9.43
N ASP A 262 -12.12 -7.15 9.83
CA ASP A 262 -11.75 -7.76 11.10
C ASP A 262 -10.31 -8.31 11.09
N ASP A 263 -9.79 -8.64 9.90
CA ASP A 263 -8.40 -9.04 9.69
C ASP A 263 -7.43 -7.86 9.68
N ASN A 264 -7.97 -6.62 9.71
CA ASN A 264 -7.22 -5.38 9.60
C ASN A 264 -6.28 -5.38 8.37
N ASP A 265 -6.72 -5.98 7.25
CA ASP A 265 -5.94 -6.03 6.02
C ASP A 265 -5.89 -4.65 5.38
N GLU A 266 -4.72 -4.02 5.45
CA GLU A 266 -4.52 -2.67 4.96
C GLU A 266 -4.26 -2.59 3.45
N ARG A 267 -4.33 -3.68 2.69
CA ARG A 267 -3.80 -3.76 1.31
C ARG A 267 -4.83 -4.01 0.21
N LEU A 268 -6.07 -4.26 0.58
CA LEU A 268 -7.12 -4.62 -0.35
C LEU A 268 -7.33 -3.54 -1.41
N THR A 269 -7.62 -3.96 -2.64
CA THR A 269 -8.21 -3.12 -3.68
C THR A 269 -9.27 -3.92 -4.42
N LEU A 270 -10.40 -3.32 -4.78
CA LEU A 270 -11.32 -3.89 -5.77
C LEU A 270 -12.06 -2.76 -6.47
N SER A 271 -12.19 -2.86 -7.79
CA SER A 271 -12.85 -1.84 -8.58
C SER A 271 -13.75 -2.44 -9.65
N SER A 272 -14.76 -1.67 -10.06
CA SER A 272 -15.67 -2.05 -11.13
C SER A 272 -15.79 -0.97 -12.18
N TRP A 273 -15.88 -1.41 -13.44
CA TRP A 273 -15.72 -0.56 -14.61
C TRP A 273 -16.82 -0.81 -15.63
N ASP A 274 -17.41 0.26 -16.14
CA ASP A 274 -18.29 0.26 -17.30
C ASP A 274 -17.45 0.14 -18.58
N LEU A 275 -17.43 -1.07 -19.13
CA LEU A 275 -16.72 -1.42 -20.35
C LEU A 275 -17.34 -0.79 -21.60
N GLU A 276 -18.57 -0.27 -21.54
CA GLU A 276 -19.17 0.49 -22.65
C GLU A 276 -18.57 1.89 -22.77
N GLN A 277 -17.93 2.42 -21.72
CA GLN A 277 -17.22 3.70 -21.71
C GLN A 277 -15.69 3.55 -21.85
N PHE A 278 -15.16 2.32 -21.85
CA PHE A 278 -13.72 2.06 -21.77
C PHE A 278 -12.92 2.47 -23.02
N ASP A 279 -13.56 2.63 -24.19
CA ASP A 279 -12.90 3.19 -25.38
C ASP A 279 -12.36 4.60 -25.12
N SER A 280 -13.02 5.39 -24.26
CA SER A 280 -12.55 6.72 -23.85
C SER A 280 -11.31 6.63 -22.96
N VAL A 281 -11.22 5.62 -22.07
CA VAL A 281 -10.03 5.36 -21.26
C VAL A 281 -8.84 5.00 -22.16
N VAL A 282 -9.02 4.03 -23.07
CA VAL A 282 -7.98 3.62 -24.03
C VAL A 282 -7.52 4.79 -24.90
N SER A 283 -8.47 5.61 -25.37
CA SER A 283 -8.14 6.82 -26.16
C SER A 283 -7.40 7.87 -25.32
N GLY A 284 -7.74 8.00 -24.04
CA GLY A 284 -7.03 8.85 -23.09
C GLY A 284 -5.59 8.38 -22.86
N VAL A 285 -5.37 7.07 -22.70
CA VAL A 285 -4.02 6.47 -22.59
C VAL A 285 -3.21 6.74 -23.86
N ASP A 286 -3.81 6.57 -25.04
CA ASP A 286 -3.14 6.85 -26.31
C ASP A 286 -2.77 8.33 -26.46
N ALA A 287 -3.69 9.25 -26.14
CA ALA A 287 -3.44 10.68 -26.18
C ALA A 287 -2.35 11.11 -25.18
N LEU A 288 -2.36 10.54 -23.98
CA LEU A 288 -1.34 10.77 -22.96
C LEU A 288 0.04 10.27 -23.44
N ALA A 289 0.12 9.05 -23.95
CA ALA A 289 1.34 8.48 -24.51
C ALA A 289 1.91 9.34 -25.65
N GLN A 290 1.06 9.81 -26.56
CA GLN A 290 1.47 10.70 -27.65
C GLN A 290 1.98 12.05 -27.15
N ALA A 291 1.32 12.65 -26.15
CA ALA A 291 1.75 13.91 -25.57
C ALA A 291 3.12 13.77 -24.87
N MET A 292 3.32 12.68 -24.12
CA MET A 292 4.58 12.38 -23.44
C MET A 292 5.71 12.10 -24.43
N ASP A 293 5.45 11.32 -25.49
CA ASP A 293 6.44 11.06 -26.55
C ASP A 293 6.84 12.36 -27.28
N ALA A 294 5.87 13.22 -27.59
CA ALA A 294 6.12 14.47 -28.32
C ALA A 294 6.91 15.52 -27.52
N ASP A 295 6.76 15.54 -26.19
CA ASP A 295 7.41 16.50 -25.29
C ASP A 295 8.45 15.85 -24.35
N MET A 296 8.92 14.65 -24.72
CA MET A 296 9.83 13.84 -23.90
C MET A 296 11.06 14.62 -23.43
N ALA A 297 11.64 15.45 -24.29
CA ALA A 297 12.85 16.22 -23.95
C ALA A 297 12.62 17.26 -22.84
N SER A 298 11.44 17.88 -22.78
CA SER A 298 11.13 18.93 -21.80
C SER A 298 10.41 18.40 -20.57
N SER A 299 9.72 17.26 -20.69
CA SER A 299 8.92 16.67 -19.62
C SER A 299 9.49 15.38 -19.03
N TYR A 300 10.71 14.97 -19.43
CA TYR A 300 11.36 13.74 -18.95
C TYR A 300 11.37 13.63 -17.42
N THR A 301 11.78 14.70 -16.73
CA THR A 301 11.83 14.76 -15.27
C THR A 301 10.47 14.52 -14.64
N ALA A 302 9.46 15.29 -15.07
CA ALA A 302 8.10 15.18 -14.56
C ALA A 302 7.52 13.78 -14.78
N ILE A 303 7.79 13.16 -15.93
CA ILE A 303 7.36 11.79 -16.24
C ILE A 303 8.06 10.79 -15.32
N GLY A 304 9.37 10.91 -15.15
CA GLY A 304 10.16 10.01 -14.30
C GLY A 304 9.81 10.12 -12.81
N GLU A 305 9.55 11.32 -12.32
CA GLU A 305 9.10 11.57 -10.94
C GLU A 305 7.68 11.05 -10.75
N ALA A 306 6.76 11.35 -11.67
CA ALA A 306 5.40 10.81 -11.62
C ALA A 306 5.41 9.29 -11.61
N ARG A 307 6.28 8.65 -12.40
CA ARG A 307 6.47 7.20 -12.36
C ARG A 307 7.04 6.72 -11.02
N SER A 308 8.03 7.41 -10.47
CA SER A 308 8.70 6.99 -9.23
C SER A 308 7.76 7.03 -8.03
N TYR A 309 6.84 8.00 -8.00
CA TYR A 309 5.97 8.23 -6.84
C TYR A 309 4.53 7.76 -7.04
N ALA A 310 4.19 7.22 -8.23
CA ALA A 310 2.90 6.58 -8.45
C ALA A 310 2.69 5.43 -7.47
N GLU A 311 1.42 5.16 -7.15
CA GLU A 311 1.05 4.00 -6.34
C GLU A 311 1.48 2.76 -7.13
N ALA A 312 2.11 1.80 -6.45
CA ALA A 312 2.62 0.59 -7.09
C ALA A 312 2.09 -0.62 -6.32
N TYR A 313 1.71 -1.64 -7.08
CA TYR A 313 1.08 -2.86 -6.56
C TYR A 313 2.10 -4.00 -6.42
N ALA A 314 1.71 -5.07 -5.74
CA ALA A 314 2.51 -6.25 -5.38
C ALA A 314 3.66 -5.97 -4.40
N GLN A 315 3.43 -5.10 -3.41
CA GLN A 315 4.40 -4.90 -2.33
C GLN A 315 4.61 -6.20 -1.52
N PRO A 316 5.83 -6.49 -1.04
CA PRO A 316 7.04 -5.66 -1.07
C PRO A 316 7.93 -5.82 -2.31
N GLN A 317 7.46 -6.49 -3.37
CA GLN A 317 8.24 -6.75 -4.59
C GLN A 317 7.54 -6.19 -5.87
N PRO A 318 7.24 -4.87 -5.91
CA PRO A 318 6.48 -4.28 -7.02
C PRO A 318 7.20 -4.37 -8.37
N GLU A 319 8.52 -4.57 -8.37
CA GLU A 319 9.33 -4.77 -9.58
C GLU A 319 9.08 -6.09 -10.30
N GLU A 320 8.44 -7.07 -9.66
CA GLU A 320 8.09 -8.34 -10.30
C GLU A 320 6.98 -8.14 -11.36
N VAL A 321 6.04 -7.24 -11.07
CA VAL A 321 4.85 -6.98 -11.91
C VAL A 321 4.94 -5.67 -12.67
N ASN A 322 5.63 -4.66 -12.11
CA ASN A 322 5.74 -3.31 -12.66
C ASN A 322 4.39 -2.61 -12.94
N ALA A 323 3.38 -2.93 -12.14
CA ALA A 323 2.05 -2.35 -12.19
C ALA A 323 1.99 -1.09 -11.31
N ILE A 324 1.76 0.07 -11.93
CA ILE A 324 1.50 1.33 -11.23
C ILE A 324 0.06 1.78 -11.44
N ASP A 325 -0.49 2.54 -10.50
CA ASP A 325 -1.81 3.15 -10.65
C ASP A 325 -1.81 4.23 -11.74
N LEU A 326 -2.68 4.02 -12.74
CA LEU A 326 -2.73 4.88 -13.92
C LEU A 326 -3.30 6.27 -13.61
N GLY A 327 -4.34 6.34 -12.77
CA GLY A 327 -4.96 7.61 -12.41
C GLY A 327 -4.05 8.46 -11.53
N HIS A 328 -3.39 7.86 -10.54
CA HIS A 328 -2.40 8.54 -9.71
C HIS A 328 -1.21 9.00 -10.54
N PHE A 329 -0.70 8.17 -11.47
CA PHE A 329 0.34 8.60 -12.42
C PHE A 329 -0.08 9.84 -13.22
N ALA A 330 -1.31 9.87 -13.75
CA ALA A 330 -1.84 11.03 -14.48
C ALA A 330 -1.90 12.29 -13.60
N GLN A 331 -2.37 12.16 -12.36
CA GLN A 331 -2.40 13.27 -11.39
C GLN A 331 -0.99 13.81 -11.11
N LEU A 332 -0.03 12.91 -10.90
CA LEU A 332 1.36 13.26 -10.62
C LEU A 332 2.04 13.99 -11.77
N LEU A 333 1.77 13.63 -13.03
CA LEU A 333 2.32 14.34 -14.19
C LEU A 333 2.02 15.85 -14.12
N ARG A 334 0.82 16.23 -13.68
CA ARG A 334 0.45 17.64 -13.51
C ARG A 334 1.16 18.28 -12.33
N GLN A 335 1.27 17.55 -11.22
CA GLN A 335 1.90 18.04 -9.98
C GLN A 335 3.40 18.26 -10.16
N GLN A 336 4.07 17.39 -10.93
CA GLN A 336 5.50 17.47 -11.24
C GLN A 336 5.84 18.40 -12.41
N GLY A 337 4.88 19.20 -12.88
CA GLY A 337 5.14 20.26 -13.85
C GLY A 337 5.36 19.79 -15.28
N ALA A 338 4.77 18.66 -15.70
CA ALA A 338 4.79 18.25 -17.09
C ALA A 338 4.19 19.33 -18.01
N GLY A 339 4.62 19.35 -19.27
CA GLY A 339 4.18 20.29 -20.28
C GLY A 339 2.64 20.35 -20.41
N SER A 340 2.09 21.51 -20.78
CA SER A 340 0.63 21.74 -20.75
C SER A 340 -0.18 20.77 -21.63
N ALA A 341 0.41 20.23 -22.70
CA ALA A 341 -0.22 19.19 -23.52
C ALA A 341 -0.34 17.86 -22.77
N ILE A 342 0.70 17.46 -22.03
CA ILE A 342 0.68 16.26 -21.17
C ILE A 342 -0.31 16.47 -20.04
N ALA A 343 -0.26 17.62 -19.36
CA ALA A 343 -1.17 17.92 -18.26
C ALA A 343 -2.66 17.89 -18.69
N SER A 344 -2.96 18.39 -19.89
CA SER A 344 -4.31 18.34 -20.45
C SER A 344 -4.73 16.93 -20.87
N ALA A 345 -3.81 16.12 -21.41
CA ALA A 345 -4.08 14.72 -21.72
C ALA A 345 -4.30 13.88 -20.46
N ALA A 346 -3.54 14.15 -19.39
CA ALA A 346 -3.69 13.53 -18.09
C ALA A 346 -5.07 13.85 -17.47
N GLU A 347 -5.49 15.11 -17.48
CA GLU A 347 -6.82 15.51 -16.99
C GLU A 347 -7.97 14.87 -17.79
N GLN A 348 -7.80 14.72 -19.11
CA GLN A 348 -8.77 14.02 -19.95
C GLN A 348 -8.83 12.52 -19.64
N LEU A 349 -7.68 11.89 -19.37
CA LEU A 349 -7.64 10.50 -18.94
C LEU A 349 -8.29 10.32 -17.57
N GLU A 350 -7.97 11.16 -16.59
CA GLU A 350 -8.63 11.16 -15.27
C GLU A 350 -10.15 11.26 -15.42
N SER A 351 -10.64 12.18 -16.25
CA SER A 351 -12.09 12.32 -16.51
C SER A 351 -12.70 11.08 -17.17
N ALA A 352 -11.96 10.40 -18.05
CA ALA A 352 -12.41 9.17 -18.69
C ALA A 352 -12.44 7.99 -17.71
N LEU A 353 -11.45 7.91 -16.80
CA LEU A 353 -11.42 6.94 -15.71
C LEU A 353 -12.61 7.14 -14.77
N ASP A 354 -12.86 8.37 -14.32
CA ASP A 354 -13.99 8.70 -13.45
C ASP A 354 -15.35 8.38 -14.09
N ALA A 355 -15.48 8.60 -15.41
CA ALA A 355 -16.71 8.28 -16.14
C ALA A 355 -16.95 6.78 -16.30
N ALA A 356 -15.87 6.00 -16.48
CA ALA A 356 -15.94 4.55 -16.63
C ALA A 356 -16.02 3.81 -15.29
N ARG A 357 -15.50 4.36 -14.19
CA ARG A 357 -15.49 3.70 -12.88
C ARG A 357 -16.88 3.72 -12.24
N ILE A 358 -17.41 2.54 -11.93
CA ILE A 358 -18.73 2.37 -11.27
C ILE A 358 -18.57 2.48 -9.76
N ALA A 359 -17.63 1.72 -9.21
CA ALA A 359 -17.30 1.68 -7.79
C ALA A 359 -15.84 1.25 -7.60
N GLU A 360 -15.25 1.63 -6.48
CA GLU A 360 -13.88 1.31 -6.11
C GLU A 360 -13.79 1.35 -4.58
N GLY A 361 -13.01 0.42 -4.03
CA GLY A 361 -12.66 0.38 -2.62
C GLY A 361 -11.23 -0.10 -2.44
N HIS A 362 -10.51 0.57 -1.53
CA HIS A 362 -9.15 0.22 -1.17
C HIS A 362 -8.92 0.38 0.33
N ALA A 363 -7.89 -0.29 0.82
CA ALA A 363 -7.42 -0.19 2.20
C ALA A 363 -6.21 0.76 2.35
N ARG A 364 -5.77 0.97 3.60
CA ARG A 364 -4.88 2.07 4.01
C ARG A 364 -3.52 2.14 3.30
N LEU A 365 -2.97 1.02 2.83
CA LEU A 365 -1.70 0.99 2.10
C LEU A 365 -1.81 1.69 0.74
N HIS A 366 -3.01 1.67 0.13
CA HIS A 366 -3.26 2.15 -1.22
C HIS A 366 -4.16 3.38 -1.25
N THR A 367 -3.97 4.34 -0.34
CA THR A 367 -4.77 5.59 -0.28
C THR A 367 -4.74 6.42 -1.57
N ASN A 368 -3.78 6.18 -2.46
CA ASN A 368 -3.67 6.85 -3.76
C ASN A 368 -4.12 5.96 -4.92
N SER A 369 -4.71 4.79 -4.66
CA SER A 369 -5.29 3.96 -5.72
C SER A 369 -6.48 4.67 -6.36
N THR A 370 -6.55 4.58 -7.68
CA THR A 370 -7.72 4.97 -8.47
C THR A 370 -8.47 3.74 -9.02
N GLY A 371 -8.04 2.55 -8.60
CA GLY A 371 -8.64 1.26 -8.89
C GLY A 371 -8.15 0.59 -10.17
N ILE A 372 -7.18 1.15 -10.90
CA ILE A 372 -6.69 0.53 -12.15
C ILE A 372 -5.22 0.81 -12.42
N SER A 373 -4.50 -0.23 -12.83
CA SER A 373 -3.08 -0.20 -13.08
C SER A 373 -2.72 -0.11 -14.57
N VAL A 374 -1.46 0.21 -14.83
CA VAL A 374 -0.79 0.10 -16.14
C VAL A 374 0.62 -0.45 -15.96
N PHE A 375 1.07 -1.28 -16.92
CA PHE A 375 2.47 -1.71 -16.97
C PHE A 375 3.38 -0.54 -17.35
N PHE A 376 4.18 -0.10 -16.37
CA PHE A 376 5.25 0.88 -16.57
C PHE A 376 6.42 0.49 -15.67
N PRO A 377 7.43 -0.21 -16.17
CA PRO A 377 8.63 -0.50 -15.40
C PRO A 377 9.42 0.76 -15.04
N GLN A 378 10.06 0.77 -13.87
CA GLN A 378 10.87 1.92 -13.44
C GLN A 378 12.16 2.04 -14.27
N LEU A 379 12.70 0.91 -14.71
CA LEU A 379 13.99 0.80 -15.40
C LEU A 379 13.85 0.06 -16.72
N GLU A 380 14.73 0.40 -17.67
CA GLU A 380 14.80 -0.28 -18.97
C GLU A 380 15.05 -1.79 -18.81
N GLU A 381 15.90 -2.20 -17.86
CA GLU A 381 16.19 -3.63 -17.61
C GLU A 381 14.99 -4.44 -17.10
N LEU A 382 13.94 -3.78 -16.61
CA LEU A 382 12.69 -4.40 -16.16
C LEU A 382 11.63 -4.41 -17.27
N TYR A 383 11.91 -3.83 -18.44
CA TYR A 383 10.99 -3.85 -19.57
C TYR A 383 11.03 -5.20 -20.28
N ASP A 384 9.94 -5.97 -20.13
CA ASP A 384 9.75 -7.20 -20.88
C ASP A 384 9.23 -6.90 -22.30
N SER A 385 10.01 -7.30 -23.31
CA SER A 385 9.64 -7.17 -24.72
C SER A 385 8.46 -8.07 -25.14
N VAL A 386 8.13 -9.11 -24.36
CA VAL A 386 6.97 -9.98 -24.61
C VAL A 386 5.66 -9.19 -24.46
N TYR A 387 5.63 -8.18 -23.61
CA TYR A 387 4.48 -7.28 -23.40
C TYR A 387 3.90 -6.74 -24.71
N GLU A 388 4.75 -6.40 -25.69
CA GLU A 388 4.30 -5.84 -26.98
C GLU A 388 3.52 -6.83 -27.85
N GLN A 389 3.65 -8.13 -27.59
CA GLN A 389 2.96 -9.20 -28.31
C GLN A 389 1.80 -9.78 -27.51
N ALA A 390 1.95 -9.84 -26.18
CA ALA A 390 0.97 -10.41 -25.26
C ALA A 390 -0.17 -9.44 -24.91
N SER A 391 0.09 -8.13 -24.86
CA SER A 391 -0.94 -7.14 -24.53
C SER A 391 -1.59 -6.49 -25.77
N PRO A 392 -2.91 -6.22 -25.76
CA PRO A 392 -3.56 -5.40 -26.79
C PRO A 392 -3.21 -3.90 -26.71
N LEU A 393 -2.78 -3.39 -25.55
CA LEU A 393 -2.58 -1.96 -25.32
C LEU A 393 -1.46 -1.37 -26.18
N PRO A 394 -0.28 -2.01 -26.32
CA PRO A 394 0.76 -1.61 -27.28
C PRO A 394 0.32 -1.57 -28.74
N VAL A 395 -0.66 -2.40 -29.12
CA VAL A 395 -1.18 -2.46 -30.50
C VAL A 395 -2.18 -1.32 -30.76
N ARG A 396 -2.99 -1.00 -29.75
CA ARG A 396 -4.08 -0.01 -29.84
C ARG A 396 -3.64 1.43 -29.56
N THR A 397 -2.50 1.63 -28.92
CA THR A 397 -2.04 2.93 -28.42
C THR A 397 -0.57 3.17 -28.70
N LYS A 398 -0.09 4.39 -28.41
CA LYS A 398 1.34 4.73 -28.41
C LYS A 398 2.08 4.37 -27.12
N TRP A 399 1.47 3.66 -26.17
CA TRP A 399 2.08 3.39 -24.86
C TRP A 399 3.47 2.74 -24.95
N ALA A 400 3.62 1.63 -25.67
CA ALA A 400 4.93 0.99 -25.83
C ALA A 400 5.94 1.85 -26.61
N THR A 401 5.48 2.71 -27.52
CA THR A 401 6.36 3.68 -28.20
C THR A 401 6.87 4.71 -27.19
N PHE A 402 5.98 5.25 -26.36
CA PHE A 402 6.33 6.15 -25.26
C PHE A 402 7.34 5.52 -24.30
N LEU A 403 7.10 4.28 -23.83
CA LEU A 403 8.01 3.59 -22.91
C LEU A 403 9.44 3.49 -23.50
N LYS A 404 9.55 3.09 -24.77
CA LYS A 404 10.85 3.03 -25.47
C LYS A 404 11.51 4.40 -25.60
N SER A 405 10.73 5.44 -25.89
CA SER A 405 11.23 6.82 -25.93
C SER A 405 11.69 7.31 -24.57
N PHE A 406 10.97 6.98 -23.49
CA PHE A 406 11.34 7.29 -22.11
C PHE A 406 12.68 6.64 -21.74
N TYR A 407 12.82 5.32 -21.94
CA TYR A 407 14.08 4.63 -21.67
C TYR A 407 15.22 5.11 -22.57
N SER A 408 14.96 5.45 -23.84
CA SER A 408 15.99 6.02 -24.72
C SER A 408 16.42 7.43 -24.28
N ALA A 409 15.48 8.24 -23.78
CA ALA A 409 15.72 9.60 -23.29
C ALA A 409 16.55 9.62 -21.99
N SER A 410 16.48 8.53 -21.22
CA SER A 410 17.29 8.31 -20.01
C SER A 410 18.80 8.47 -20.23
N SER A 411 19.29 8.34 -21.46
CA SER A 411 20.71 8.53 -21.80
C SER A 411 21.07 9.96 -22.23
N ASN A 412 20.07 10.76 -22.62
CA ASN A 412 20.25 12.06 -23.27
C ASN A 412 19.78 13.27 -22.41
N ASN A 413 18.88 13.06 -21.45
CA ASN A 413 18.30 14.11 -20.59
C ASN A 413 18.83 14.09 -19.15
N VAL A 414 19.97 13.44 -18.92
CA VAL A 414 20.54 13.33 -17.57
C VAL A 414 21.34 14.58 -17.27
N GLY A 415 20.90 15.33 -16.27
CA GLY A 415 21.63 16.44 -15.67
C GLY A 415 22.87 15.98 -14.91
N GLY A 416 23.82 15.32 -15.59
CA GLY A 416 24.92 14.64 -14.93
C GLY A 416 24.46 13.48 -14.04
N LYS A 417 25.38 12.57 -13.73
CA LYS A 417 25.17 11.54 -12.72
C LYS A 417 24.85 12.23 -11.38
N PRO A 418 23.85 11.78 -10.58
CA PRO A 418 23.71 12.28 -9.22
C PRO A 418 25.03 12.06 -8.45
N ALA A 419 25.25 12.85 -7.41
CA ALA A 419 26.49 12.83 -6.66
C ALA A 419 26.21 13.01 -5.17
N ILE A 420 26.97 12.31 -4.34
CA ILE A 420 27.06 12.61 -2.92
C ILE A 420 28.41 13.29 -2.67
N SER A 421 28.43 14.28 -1.79
CA SER A 421 29.67 14.95 -1.38
C SER A 421 29.60 15.39 0.08
N ASN A 422 30.76 15.76 0.63
CA ASN A 422 30.89 16.28 1.99
C ASN A 422 30.30 15.37 3.09
N LEU A 423 30.21 14.05 2.85
CA LEU A 423 29.70 13.11 3.84
C LEU A 423 30.64 13.05 5.06
N GLN A 424 30.18 13.58 6.19
CA GLN A 424 30.95 13.74 7.41
C GLN A 424 30.17 13.19 8.61
N PHE A 425 30.82 12.31 9.36
CA PHE A 425 30.28 11.73 10.58
C PHE A 425 30.67 12.57 11.79
N GLY A 426 29.75 12.72 12.74
CA GLY A 426 30.05 13.33 14.04
C GLY A 426 31.01 12.49 14.89
N SER A 427 30.98 11.17 14.71
CA SER A 427 31.88 10.20 15.34
C SER A 427 32.06 8.97 14.44
N ASP A 428 33.23 8.35 14.47
CA ASP A 428 33.50 7.06 13.82
C ASP A 428 33.21 5.86 14.74
N THR A 429 32.89 6.12 16.01
CA THR A 429 32.48 5.12 17.00
C THR A 429 31.10 5.51 17.54
N VAL A 430 30.13 4.60 17.43
CA VAL A 430 28.72 4.87 17.76
C VAL A 430 28.12 3.74 18.59
N SER A 431 27.06 4.04 19.32
CA SER A 431 26.28 3.07 20.09
C SER A 431 24.81 3.45 20.09
N VAL A 432 23.93 2.58 20.58
CA VAL A 432 22.51 2.93 20.76
C VAL A 432 22.30 4.12 21.71
N ASN A 433 23.26 4.40 22.61
CA ASN A 433 23.23 5.55 23.51
C ASN A 433 23.92 6.79 22.93
N GLU A 434 24.78 6.60 21.93
CA GLU A 434 25.48 7.65 21.19
C GLU A 434 25.30 7.39 19.69
N PRO A 435 24.12 7.71 19.13
CA PRO A 435 23.79 7.42 17.73
C PRO A 435 24.75 8.07 16.74
N LEU A 436 24.83 7.49 15.54
CA LEU A 436 25.50 8.13 14.42
C LEU A 436 24.70 9.35 14.00
N SER A 437 25.32 10.52 14.04
CA SER A 437 24.84 11.69 13.30
C SER A 437 25.79 11.98 12.15
N PHE A 438 25.25 12.24 10.96
CA PHE A 438 26.05 12.67 9.82
C PHE A 438 25.39 13.78 9.02
N GLN A 439 26.24 14.53 8.32
CA GLN A 439 25.87 15.54 7.35
C GLN A 439 26.47 15.19 5.99
N GLY A 440 25.77 15.51 4.92
CA GLY A 440 26.26 15.34 3.55
C GLY A 440 25.48 16.23 2.59
N THR A 441 25.95 16.32 1.35
CA THR A 441 25.24 17.02 0.29
C THR A 441 24.93 16.02 -0.81
N VAL A 442 23.65 15.86 -1.14
CA VAL A 442 23.19 15.13 -2.31
C VAL A 442 22.93 16.12 -3.41
N SER A 443 23.55 15.93 -4.57
CA SER A 443 23.37 16.81 -5.72
C SER A 443 23.03 16.06 -7.00
N GLY A 444 22.30 16.72 -7.88
CA GLY A 444 21.90 16.16 -9.16
C GLY A 444 20.67 16.85 -9.71
N GLN A 445 20.14 16.29 -10.78
CA GLN A 445 18.81 16.63 -11.31
C GLN A 445 17.94 15.40 -11.24
N ASN A 446 16.62 15.58 -11.13
CA ASN A 446 15.65 14.49 -11.23
C ASN A 446 15.87 13.39 -10.17
N LEU A 447 16.22 13.77 -8.94
CA LEU A 447 16.49 12.82 -7.87
C LEU A 447 15.18 12.14 -7.45
N ALA A 448 15.12 10.82 -7.52
CA ALA A 448 13.94 10.03 -7.17
C ALA A 448 14.02 9.49 -5.74
N TYR A 449 15.19 8.95 -5.38
CA TYR A 449 15.37 8.30 -4.10
C TYR A 449 16.71 8.65 -3.48
N VAL A 450 16.69 8.95 -2.19
CA VAL A 450 17.89 8.97 -1.36
C VAL A 450 17.66 7.97 -0.25
N PHE A 451 18.62 7.08 -0.05
CA PHE A 451 18.59 6.06 0.97
C PHE A 451 19.76 6.27 1.92
N PHE A 452 19.49 6.10 3.21
CA PHE A 452 20.51 5.77 4.18
C PHE A 452 20.74 4.26 4.13
N PHE A 453 21.98 3.85 4.30
CA PHE A 453 22.30 2.45 4.56
C PHE A 453 23.42 2.30 5.58
N ALA A 454 23.36 1.20 6.34
CA ALA A 454 24.47 0.70 7.15
C ALA A 454 24.65 -0.80 6.90
N GLY A 455 25.88 -1.29 7.04
CA GLY A 455 26.18 -2.67 6.70
C GLY A 455 27.58 -3.12 7.08
N THR A 456 27.90 -4.37 6.73
CA THR A 456 29.23 -4.95 6.91
C THR A 456 29.88 -5.19 5.55
N PRO A 457 31.16 -4.83 5.35
CA PRO A 457 31.88 -5.17 4.13
C PRO A 457 32.16 -6.68 4.10
N LEU A 458 31.71 -7.35 3.05
CA LEU A 458 31.99 -8.77 2.79
C LEU A 458 33.34 -8.94 2.08
N ASP A 459 33.68 -8.00 1.20
CA ASP A 459 34.97 -7.87 0.52
C ASP A 459 35.26 -6.39 0.20
N ASP A 460 36.33 -6.13 -0.55
CA ASP A 460 36.79 -4.76 -0.88
C ASP A 460 35.74 -3.93 -1.62
N ASN A 461 34.76 -4.58 -2.27
CA ASN A 461 33.79 -3.93 -3.14
C ASN A 461 32.32 -4.23 -2.76
N THR A 462 32.05 -5.10 -1.79
CA THR A 462 30.70 -5.60 -1.49
C THR A 462 30.31 -5.33 -0.04
N VAL A 463 29.17 -4.68 0.16
CA VAL A 463 28.58 -4.42 1.48
C VAL A 463 27.29 -5.24 1.63
N GLN A 464 27.17 -6.01 2.71
CA GLN A 464 25.92 -6.61 3.15
C GLN A 464 25.16 -5.60 4.01
N LEU A 465 23.90 -5.35 3.68
CA LEU A 465 23.07 -4.40 4.39
C LEU A 465 22.60 -4.95 5.72
N LEU A 466 22.71 -4.10 6.74
CA LEU A 466 22.13 -4.26 8.07
C LEU A 466 20.87 -3.41 8.24
N SER A 467 20.89 -2.21 7.64
CA SER A 467 19.81 -1.22 7.71
C SER A 467 19.74 -0.50 6.37
N VAL A 468 18.52 -0.25 5.90
CA VAL A 468 18.24 0.60 4.76
C VAL A 468 16.96 1.37 5.05
N ASP A 469 16.94 2.65 4.76
CA ASP A 469 15.72 3.45 4.88
C ASP A 469 15.75 4.63 3.92
N PHE A 470 14.58 5.17 3.60
CA PHE A 470 14.47 6.40 2.84
C PHE A 470 15.01 7.58 3.65
N VAL A 471 15.69 8.49 2.98
CA VAL A 471 15.97 9.84 3.47
C VAL A 471 14.96 10.77 2.83
N TYR A 472 14.40 11.67 3.62
CA TYR A 472 13.44 12.66 3.16
C TYR A 472 14.15 13.97 2.78
N PRO A 473 13.62 14.76 1.84
CA PRO A 473 14.18 16.07 1.54
C PRO A 473 13.95 17.07 2.68
N PRO A 474 14.82 18.08 2.84
CA PRO A 474 14.70 19.08 3.90
C PRO A 474 13.34 19.79 3.93
N GLY A 475 12.74 19.87 5.11
CA GLY A 475 11.46 20.55 5.34
C GLY A 475 10.21 19.75 4.96
N THR A 476 10.36 18.46 4.62
CA THR A 476 9.22 17.53 4.47
C THR A 476 8.97 16.72 5.74
N THR A 477 7.71 16.39 5.99
CA THR A 477 7.27 15.50 7.08
C THR A 477 6.92 14.12 6.52
N SER A 478 6.83 13.09 7.39
CA SER A 478 6.41 11.73 7.03
C SER A 478 4.93 11.61 6.62
N SER A 479 4.24 12.74 6.38
CA SER A 479 2.80 12.87 6.15
C SER A 479 2.27 12.28 4.84
N GLY A 480 3.05 11.45 4.14
CA GLY A 480 2.68 10.85 2.85
C GLY A 480 2.84 11.79 1.65
N ASP A 481 3.43 12.97 1.85
CA ASP A 481 3.74 13.88 0.75
C ASP A 481 4.83 13.30 -0.15
N ILE A 482 4.69 13.54 -1.46
CA ILE A 482 5.68 13.15 -2.46
C ILE A 482 7.02 13.84 -2.13
N PRO A 483 8.12 13.09 -1.94
CA PRO A 483 9.42 13.68 -1.74
C PRO A 483 9.80 14.56 -2.95
N ASN A 484 10.09 15.83 -2.69
CA ASN A 484 10.58 16.76 -3.71
C ASN A 484 12.02 17.16 -3.41
N TRP A 485 12.95 16.59 -4.16
CA TRP A 485 14.36 16.93 -4.13
C TRP A 485 14.63 18.07 -5.10
N ASN A 486 15.18 19.19 -4.61
CA ASN A 486 15.48 20.31 -5.50
C ASN A 486 16.61 19.94 -6.48
N ASP A 487 16.56 20.48 -7.69
CA ASP A 487 17.71 20.45 -8.58
C ASP A 487 18.93 21.13 -7.93
N GLY A 488 20.09 20.52 -8.08
CA GLY A 488 21.34 20.99 -7.50
C GLY A 488 21.57 20.42 -6.10
N ASP A 489 22.19 21.22 -5.23
CA ASP A 489 22.68 20.75 -3.94
C ASP A 489 21.57 20.73 -2.88
N ASN A 490 21.38 19.57 -2.25
CA ASN A 490 20.48 19.36 -1.11
C ASN A 490 21.31 18.89 0.08
N ASP A 491 21.34 19.70 1.13
CA ASP A 491 22.00 19.33 2.38
C ASP A 491 21.14 18.32 3.14
N VAL A 492 21.77 17.20 3.51
CA VAL A 492 21.15 16.09 4.23
C VAL A 492 21.78 16.02 5.62
N ASN A 493 20.93 16.04 6.63
CA ASN A 493 21.29 15.68 8.00
C ASN A 493 20.48 14.45 8.38
N TYR A 494 21.15 13.47 8.98
CA TYR A 494 20.51 12.21 9.34
C TYR A 494 21.12 11.67 10.64
N THR A 495 20.28 11.02 11.44
CA THR A 495 20.69 10.37 12.68
C THR A 495 20.19 8.94 12.69
N TRP A 496 21.08 8.01 13.01
CA TRP A 496 20.81 6.59 13.07
C TRP A 496 21.36 5.98 14.36
N ALA A 497 20.50 5.35 15.14
CA ALA A 497 20.95 4.48 16.23
C ALA A 497 21.38 3.13 15.64
N PRO A 498 22.54 2.56 16.04
CA PRO A 498 23.04 1.30 15.52
C PRO A 498 22.21 0.10 15.99
N LEU A 499 21.03 -0.03 15.40
CA LEU A 499 20.06 -1.10 15.60
C LEU A 499 20.09 -2.05 14.41
N SER A 500 19.82 -3.32 14.69
CA SER A 500 19.63 -4.39 13.71
C SER A 500 18.23 -4.96 13.84
N TRP A 501 17.61 -5.30 12.72
CA TRP A 501 16.35 -6.03 12.70
C TRP A 501 16.55 -7.52 12.89
N ASN A 502 15.70 -8.11 13.72
CA ASN A 502 15.65 -9.54 13.97
C ASN A 502 14.21 -10.02 13.76
N MET A 503 14.06 -11.24 13.27
CA MET A 503 12.79 -11.94 13.15
C MET A 503 12.74 -13.05 14.19
N THR A 504 11.59 -13.26 14.82
CA THR A 504 11.39 -14.33 15.82
C THR A 504 10.09 -15.08 15.60
N ASN A 505 10.10 -16.35 15.99
CA ASN A 505 8.93 -17.22 16.12
C ASN A 505 8.55 -17.45 17.61
N GLY A 506 9.13 -16.67 18.53
CA GLY A 506 8.93 -16.80 19.98
C GLY A 506 9.92 -17.72 20.71
N SER A 507 10.58 -18.67 20.02
CA SER A 507 11.63 -19.53 20.60
C SER A 507 13.02 -19.23 20.07
N ASP A 508 13.11 -18.91 18.79
CA ASP A 508 14.33 -18.65 18.05
C ASP A 508 14.25 -17.25 17.42
N GLN A 509 15.41 -16.75 17.02
CA GLN A 509 15.50 -15.49 16.28
C GLN A 509 16.62 -15.54 15.26
N ILE A 510 16.43 -14.84 14.15
CA ILE A 510 17.42 -14.67 13.08
C ILE A 510 17.56 -13.20 12.70
N ALA A 511 18.71 -12.81 12.19
CA ALA A 511 18.88 -11.48 11.61
C ALA A 511 18.16 -11.38 10.26
N VAL A 512 17.46 -10.27 10.03
CA VAL A 512 16.74 -9.99 8.77
C VAL A 512 16.98 -8.56 8.33
N LEU A 513 16.84 -8.31 7.02
CA LEU A 513 16.78 -6.96 6.49
C LEU A 513 15.31 -6.56 6.36
N VAL A 514 14.91 -5.53 7.10
CA VAL A 514 13.58 -4.91 7.00
C VAL A 514 13.75 -3.62 6.21
N GLY A 515 13.07 -3.49 5.08
CA GLY A 515 13.16 -2.33 4.19
C GLY A 515 11.81 -1.64 3.99
N PRO A 516 11.76 -0.31 3.89
CA PRO A 516 10.50 0.39 3.64
C PRO A 516 9.96 0.05 2.25
N VAL A 517 8.65 -0.15 2.13
CA VAL A 517 8.01 -0.47 0.84
C VAL A 517 7.62 0.77 0.04
N LYS A 518 7.31 1.87 0.74
CA LYS A 518 6.89 3.15 0.15
C LYS A 518 7.10 4.30 1.15
N TYR A 519 7.39 5.49 0.63
CA TYR A 519 7.47 6.70 1.44
C TYR A 519 6.18 6.94 2.24
N GLY A 520 6.35 7.31 3.51
CA GLY A 520 5.27 7.78 4.37
C GLY A 520 4.40 6.67 4.94
N THR A 521 4.83 5.41 4.81
CA THR A 521 4.12 4.25 5.35
C THR A 521 4.84 3.69 6.58
N ASP A 522 4.07 3.04 7.45
CA ASP A 522 4.57 2.18 8.54
C ASP A 522 4.69 0.71 8.08
N SER A 523 4.61 0.45 6.77
CA SER A 523 4.69 -0.89 6.18
C SER A 523 6.10 -1.17 5.67
N TYR A 524 6.62 -2.34 6.01
CA TYR A 524 7.99 -2.74 5.68
C TYR A 524 8.02 -4.18 5.15
N GLY A 525 8.91 -4.43 4.20
CA GLY A 525 9.10 -5.72 3.57
C GLY A 525 10.31 -6.47 4.14
N VAL A 526 10.20 -7.79 4.20
CA VAL A 526 11.31 -8.73 4.38
C VAL A 526 11.27 -9.74 3.26
N GLU A 527 12.38 -9.91 2.55
CA GLU A 527 12.51 -10.88 1.46
C GLU A 527 13.14 -12.18 1.95
N GLY A 528 12.73 -13.29 1.37
CA GLY A 528 13.36 -14.58 1.65
C GLY A 528 12.98 -15.68 0.68
N THR A 529 13.23 -16.90 1.12
CA THR A 529 12.81 -18.12 0.46
C THR A 529 12.07 -18.98 1.49
N TYR A 530 10.80 -19.27 1.20
CA TYR A 530 10.02 -20.28 1.91
C TYR A 530 10.51 -21.66 1.51
N THR A 531 10.43 -22.64 2.42
CA THR A 531 10.68 -24.05 2.10
C THR A 531 9.67 -24.93 2.81
N SER A 532 8.87 -25.65 2.02
CA SER A 532 7.91 -26.66 2.51
C SER A 532 8.67 -27.77 3.21
N LYS A 533 8.28 -28.07 4.44
CA LYS A 533 8.80 -29.23 5.17
C LYS A 533 8.31 -30.54 4.57
N ARG A 534 7.16 -30.53 3.91
CA ARG A 534 6.48 -31.72 3.39
C ARG A 534 7.14 -32.18 2.09
N THR A 535 7.47 -31.26 1.19
CA THR A 535 7.98 -31.58 -0.16
C THR A 535 9.43 -31.13 -0.39
N GLY A 536 9.88 -30.11 0.34
CA GLY A 536 11.14 -29.41 0.08
C GLY A 536 11.05 -28.36 -1.03
N GLU A 537 9.86 -28.06 -1.54
CA GLU A 537 9.60 -26.97 -2.48
C GLU A 537 10.12 -25.64 -1.93
N GLN A 538 10.66 -24.80 -2.82
CA GLN A 538 11.21 -23.49 -2.48
C GLN A 538 10.56 -22.40 -3.31
N ILE A 539 10.01 -21.41 -2.62
CA ILE A 539 9.29 -20.28 -3.23
C ILE A 539 9.95 -18.99 -2.75
N ASP A 540 10.20 -18.08 -3.68
CA ASP A 540 10.63 -16.73 -3.32
C ASP A 540 9.46 -15.99 -2.68
N VAL A 541 9.68 -15.41 -1.50
CA VAL A 541 8.60 -14.79 -0.72
C VAL A 541 8.94 -13.38 -0.28
N GLY A 542 7.91 -12.53 -0.24
CA GLY A 542 7.90 -11.23 0.40
C GLY A 542 6.97 -11.24 1.62
N LEU A 543 7.52 -10.99 2.80
CA LEU A 543 6.75 -10.84 4.04
C LEU A 543 6.52 -9.35 4.29
N LEU A 544 5.27 -8.95 4.52
CA LEU A 544 4.91 -7.57 4.83
C LEU A 544 4.61 -7.42 6.32
N PHE A 545 5.24 -6.44 6.95
CA PHE A 545 5.08 -6.12 8.36
C PHE A 545 4.55 -4.71 8.54
N ARG A 546 3.66 -4.53 9.53
CA ARG A 546 3.31 -3.20 10.04
C ARG A 546 4.20 -2.89 11.24
N VAL A 547 5.03 -1.87 11.11
CA VAL A 547 6.05 -1.51 12.08
C VAL A 547 5.61 -0.34 12.96
N SER A 548 5.66 -0.53 14.27
CA SER A 548 5.47 0.54 15.25
C SER A 548 6.45 0.38 16.42
N ALA A 549 7.07 1.50 16.82
CA ALA A 549 7.98 1.55 17.97
C ALA A 549 9.10 0.48 17.96
N GLY A 550 9.65 0.15 16.80
CA GLY A 550 10.73 -0.83 16.67
C GLY A 550 10.29 -2.30 16.76
N ARG A 551 8.98 -2.58 16.66
CA ARG A 551 8.43 -3.94 16.43
C ARG A 551 7.59 -3.93 15.17
N GLY A 552 7.50 -5.05 14.48
CA GLY A 552 6.65 -5.25 13.32
C GLY A 552 5.79 -6.49 13.47
N GLU A 553 4.49 -6.32 13.26
CA GLU A 553 3.51 -7.41 13.23
C GLU A 553 3.40 -7.90 11.78
N LEU A 554 3.60 -9.20 11.56
CA LEU A 554 3.42 -9.80 10.25
C LEU A 554 1.97 -9.57 9.83
N GLN A 555 1.80 -8.88 8.71
CA GLN A 555 0.50 -8.79 8.08
C GLN A 555 0.32 -10.07 7.27
N ARG A 556 1.14 -10.26 6.23
CA ARG A 556 0.93 -11.31 5.21
C ARG A 556 2.23 -11.77 4.55
N ILE A 557 2.15 -12.91 3.85
CA ILE A 557 3.25 -13.50 3.09
C ILE A 557 2.78 -13.71 1.65
N TRP A 558 3.52 -13.15 0.70
CA TRP A 558 3.27 -13.33 -0.72
C TRP A 558 4.32 -14.26 -1.33
N GLY A 559 3.87 -15.32 -1.99
CA GLY A 559 4.68 -16.17 -2.84
C GLY A 559 4.85 -15.57 -4.23
N PHE A 560 6.06 -15.67 -4.77
CA PHE A 560 6.42 -15.30 -6.14
C PHE A 560 7.12 -16.51 -6.78
N PRO A 561 6.40 -17.58 -7.13
CA PRO A 561 6.97 -18.77 -7.72
C PRO A 561 7.68 -18.44 -9.03
N ARG A 562 8.85 -19.06 -9.24
CA ARG A 562 9.72 -18.85 -10.41
C ARG A 562 10.20 -20.18 -10.96
N GLY A 563 9.53 -20.70 -11.98
CA GLY A 563 10.06 -21.74 -12.86
C GLY A 563 10.98 -21.14 -13.95
N GLN A 564 11.89 -21.94 -14.53
CA GLN A 564 12.75 -21.48 -15.63
C GLN A 564 11.96 -21.09 -16.91
N GLU A 565 10.67 -21.43 -16.98
CA GLU A 565 9.75 -21.20 -18.09
C GLU A 565 8.32 -20.83 -17.62
N GLN A 566 8.09 -20.55 -16.32
CA GLN A 566 6.77 -20.19 -15.78
C GLN A 566 6.57 -18.66 -15.81
N ASP A 567 5.37 -18.23 -16.19
CA ASP A 567 4.91 -16.86 -15.96
C ASP A 567 4.75 -16.60 -14.45
N LEU A 568 4.86 -15.33 -14.03
CA LEU A 568 4.79 -14.97 -12.62
C LEU A 568 3.37 -15.22 -12.08
N GLN A 569 3.20 -15.95 -10.99
CA GLN A 569 1.87 -16.25 -10.42
C GLN A 569 1.87 -15.94 -8.92
N PRO A 570 1.72 -14.67 -8.54
CA PRO A 570 1.78 -14.31 -7.13
C PRO A 570 0.54 -14.81 -6.39
N PHE A 571 0.72 -15.25 -5.14
CA PHE A 571 -0.37 -15.80 -4.33
C PHE A 571 -0.11 -15.63 -2.83
N GLU A 572 -1.19 -15.68 -2.03
CA GLU A 572 -1.09 -15.67 -0.58
C GLU A 572 -0.56 -17.02 -0.08
N LEU A 573 0.63 -16.99 0.52
CA LEU A 573 1.26 -18.19 1.05
C LEU A 573 0.95 -18.31 2.55
N ASN A 574 0.33 -19.43 2.94
CA ASN A 574 0.04 -19.77 4.33
C ASN A 574 0.92 -20.94 4.81
N PRO A 575 2.02 -20.67 5.56
CA PRO A 575 2.96 -21.70 6.00
C PRO A 575 2.37 -22.64 7.06
N GLU A 576 2.73 -23.91 7.02
CA GLU A 576 2.47 -24.85 8.11
C GLU A 576 3.53 -24.78 9.21
N ALA A 577 3.14 -25.16 10.43
CA ALA A 577 4.08 -25.34 11.53
C ALA A 577 5.16 -26.40 11.18
N GLY A 578 6.42 -25.94 11.10
CA GLY A 578 7.56 -26.75 10.70
C GLY A 578 8.14 -26.42 9.33
N ASP A 579 7.42 -25.69 8.49
CA ASP A 579 8.00 -25.07 7.30
C ASP A 579 9.08 -24.08 7.69
N THR A 580 9.90 -23.66 6.73
CA THR A 580 11.03 -22.76 7.04
C THR A 580 11.06 -21.54 6.15
N PHE A 581 11.55 -20.45 6.73
CA PHE A 581 11.87 -19.21 6.02
C PHE A 581 13.39 -18.99 6.10
N THR A 582 14.02 -18.77 4.96
CA THR A 582 15.43 -18.40 4.88
C THR A 582 15.53 -16.95 4.43
N ALA A 583 16.08 -16.08 5.28
CA ALA A 583 16.16 -14.66 5.00
C ALA A 583 17.07 -14.36 3.81
N LYS A 584 16.68 -13.39 2.97
CA LYS A 584 17.54 -12.84 1.91
C LYS A 584 18.14 -11.53 2.39
N LEU A 585 19.45 -11.51 2.62
CA LEU A 585 20.17 -10.31 3.02
C LEU A 585 20.70 -9.59 1.77
N ARG A 586 20.21 -8.38 1.50
CA ARG A 586 20.66 -7.61 0.33
C ARG A 586 22.12 -7.18 0.49
N THR A 587 22.84 -7.25 -0.61
CA THR A 587 24.20 -6.74 -0.75
C THR A 587 24.27 -5.73 -1.87
N TYR A 588 25.15 -4.76 -1.75
CA TYR A 588 25.54 -3.90 -2.87
C TYR A 588 27.02 -4.08 -3.16
N ALA A 589 27.33 -4.38 -4.43
CA ALA A 589 28.71 -4.50 -4.90
C ALA A 589 29.05 -3.38 -5.87
N ASP A 590 30.16 -2.68 -5.65
CA ASP A 590 30.79 -1.84 -6.67
C ASP A 590 31.53 -2.73 -7.68
N LYS A 591 30.93 -2.91 -8.86
CA LYS A 591 31.54 -3.65 -9.96
C LYS A 591 31.60 -2.76 -11.19
N ASP A 592 32.82 -2.40 -11.56
CA ASP A 592 33.12 -1.54 -12.71
C ASP A 592 32.51 -0.14 -12.60
N GLY A 593 32.45 0.43 -11.39
CA GLY A 593 31.82 1.72 -11.12
C GLY A 593 30.30 1.68 -11.19
N LYS A 594 29.71 0.48 -11.10
CA LYS A 594 28.27 0.23 -11.02
C LYS A 594 27.94 -0.43 -9.69
N LEU A 595 26.97 0.12 -8.96
CA LEU A 595 26.37 -0.53 -7.81
C LEU A 595 25.47 -1.64 -8.33
N LYS A 596 25.82 -2.87 -8.02
CA LYS A 596 25.04 -4.05 -8.40
C LYS A 596 24.36 -4.58 -7.15
N PRO A 597 23.02 -4.59 -7.10
CA PRO A 597 22.31 -5.33 -6.06
C PRO A 597 22.66 -6.81 -6.19
N GLY A 598 22.66 -7.48 -5.05
CA GLY A 598 22.83 -8.92 -4.92
C GLY A 598 22.19 -9.37 -3.62
N VAL A 599 22.16 -10.68 -3.42
CA VAL A 599 21.57 -11.29 -2.24
C VAL A 599 22.52 -12.33 -1.69
N VAL A 600 22.64 -12.36 -0.37
CA VAL A 600 23.29 -13.44 0.36
C VAL A 600 22.23 -14.15 1.20
N SER A 601 22.26 -15.47 1.18
CA SER A 601 21.40 -16.28 2.03
C SER A 601 21.76 -16.03 3.49
N GLY A 602 20.77 -15.60 4.27
CA GLY A 602 20.85 -15.40 5.71
C GLY A 602 20.58 -16.69 6.47
N GLU A 603 20.22 -16.53 7.73
CA GLU A 603 19.84 -17.65 8.59
C GLU A 603 18.41 -18.12 8.28
N GLN A 604 18.13 -19.36 8.68
CA GLN A 604 16.83 -20.00 8.53
C GLN A 604 16.09 -20.00 9.86
N ILE A 605 14.79 -19.73 9.82
CA ILE A 605 13.86 -19.85 10.96
C ILE A 605 12.68 -20.74 10.58
N THR A 606 12.11 -21.43 11.55
CA THR A 606 10.98 -22.35 11.35
C THR A 606 9.67 -21.66 11.72
N PHE A 607 8.67 -21.77 10.84
CA PHE A 607 7.29 -21.36 11.12
C PHE A 607 6.70 -22.19 12.26
N SER A 608 5.89 -21.54 13.09
CA SER A 608 5.24 -22.15 14.26
C SER A 608 3.80 -21.67 14.36
N GLU A 609 3.06 -22.18 15.33
CA GLU A 609 1.71 -21.69 15.68
C GLU A 609 1.70 -20.23 16.15
N GLN A 610 2.86 -19.66 16.52
CA GLN A 610 2.98 -18.24 16.85
C GLN A 610 3.32 -17.44 15.58
N PRO A 611 2.62 -16.32 15.32
CA PRO A 611 2.94 -15.42 14.21
C PRO A 611 4.40 -14.97 14.29
N MET A 612 5.03 -14.82 13.12
CA MET A 612 6.36 -14.21 13.07
C MET A 612 6.26 -12.72 13.41
N GLU A 613 7.22 -12.24 14.19
CA GLU A 613 7.38 -10.82 14.48
C GLU A 613 8.78 -10.37 14.10
N VAL A 614 8.92 -9.10 13.71
CA VAL A 614 10.21 -8.43 13.61
C VAL A 614 10.40 -7.43 14.74
N PHE A 615 11.63 -7.24 15.19
CA PHE A 615 11.95 -6.24 16.20
C PHE A 615 13.38 -5.73 16.06
N THR A 616 13.62 -4.51 16.55
CA THR A 616 14.96 -3.93 16.63
C THR A 616 15.67 -4.32 17.91
N ALA A 617 16.96 -4.59 17.80
CA ALA A 617 17.87 -4.77 18.92
C ALA A 617 19.20 -4.04 18.63
N PRO A 618 20.02 -3.71 19.66
CA PRO A 618 21.36 -3.17 19.43
C PRO A 618 22.15 -4.05 18.47
N ALA A 619 22.70 -3.46 17.41
CA ALA A 619 23.55 -4.18 16.47
C ALA A 619 24.80 -4.74 17.17
N PRO A 620 25.37 -5.87 16.70
CA PRO A 620 26.56 -6.45 17.33
C PRO A 620 27.74 -5.47 17.37
N SER A 621 28.44 -5.37 18.50
CA SER A 621 29.65 -4.54 18.58
C SER A 621 30.73 -5.06 17.63
N GLY A 622 31.43 -4.16 16.95
CA GLY A 622 32.50 -4.50 16.02
C GLY A 622 33.09 -3.27 15.32
N ASP A 623 34.28 -3.42 14.75
CA ASP A 623 35.07 -2.38 14.09
C ASP A 623 35.02 -2.46 12.55
N LYS A 624 34.11 -3.29 12.02
CA LYS A 624 33.96 -3.56 10.58
C LYS A 624 32.55 -3.22 10.09
N TYR A 625 32.13 -1.99 10.31
CA TYR A 625 30.89 -1.47 9.72
C TYR A 625 31.18 -0.36 8.74
N VAL A 626 30.23 -0.14 7.85
CA VAL A 626 30.15 1.04 7.00
C VAL A 626 28.74 1.62 7.10
N ALA A 627 28.63 2.94 6.98
CA ALA A 627 27.37 3.62 6.85
C ALA A 627 27.48 4.71 5.78
N GLY A 628 26.38 5.04 5.12
CA GLY A 628 26.43 5.91 3.98
C GLY A 628 25.08 6.33 3.42
N LEU A 629 25.16 7.03 2.30
CA LEU A 629 24.04 7.44 1.48
C LEU A 629 24.14 6.76 0.10
N LEU A 630 22.98 6.44 -0.46
CA LEU A 630 22.79 6.05 -1.85
C LEU A 630 21.74 6.99 -2.43
N VAL A 631 22.08 7.69 -3.51
CA VAL A 631 21.14 8.51 -4.27
C VAL A 631 20.87 7.82 -5.60
N ARG A 632 19.64 7.86 -6.07
CA ARG A 632 19.21 7.38 -7.39
C ARG A 632 18.29 8.40 -8.03
N ASP A 633 18.54 8.72 -9.29
CA ASP A 633 17.67 9.55 -10.12
C ASP A 633 16.56 8.71 -10.80
N VAL A 634 15.60 9.39 -11.41
CA VAL A 634 14.46 8.75 -12.11
C VAL A 634 14.89 7.83 -13.26
N SER A 635 16.10 8.02 -13.82
CA SER A 635 16.66 7.21 -14.91
C SER A 635 17.34 5.93 -14.44
N GLY A 636 17.54 5.79 -13.12
CA GLY A 636 18.31 4.69 -12.56
C GLY A 636 19.80 4.94 -12.39
N GLN A 637 20.30 6.12 -12.77
CA GLN A 637 21.66 6.48 -12.38
C GLN A 637 21.70 6.72 -10.89
N PHE A 638 22.77 6.25 -10.27
CA PHE A 638 22.90 6.28 -8.82
C PHE A 638 24.31 6.72 -8.45
N ASP A 639 24.48 7.28 -7.26
CA ASP A 639 25.78 7.44 -6.60
C ASP A 639 25.67 6.99 -5.16
N TYR A 640 26.80 6.63 -4.56
CA TYR A 640 26.84 6.26 -3.16
C TYR A 640 28.13 6.73 -2.53
N GLN A 641 28.08 7.09 -1.25
CA GLN A 641 29.25 7.31 -0.43
C GLN A 641 29.03 6.70 0.94
N PHE A 642 30.08 6.10 1.48
CA PHE A 642 30.07 5.55 2.83
C PHE A 642 31.41 5.78 3.50
N ASN A 643 31.37 5.83 4.83
CA ASN A 643 32.56 5.88 5.66
C ASN A 643 32.61 4.65 6.58
N PRO A 644 33.82 4.19 6.98
CA PRO A 644 33.97 3.19 8.01
C PRO A 644 33.34 3.64 9.34
N LEU A 645 32.83 2.67 10.09
CA LEU A 645 32.14 2.87 11.36
C LEU A 645 32.52 1.75 12.33
N THR A 646 32.71 2.10 13.59
CA THR A 646 32.80 1.17 14.72
C THR A 646 31.50 1.25 15.52
N ILE A 647 30.89 0.10 15.79
CA ILE A 647 29.73 -0.01 16.69
C ILE A 647 30.25 -0.54 18.03
N ASP A 648 30.04 0.21 19.11
CA ASP A 648 30.35 -0.21 20.48
C ASP A 648 29.11 -0.15 21.37
N ASN A 649 28.31 -1.21 21.33
CA ASN A 649 27.18 -1.41 22.22
C ASN A 649 27.56 -2.12 23.54
N SER A 650 28.85 -2.22 23.90
CA SER A 650 29.29 -2.94 25.12
C SER A 650 28.80 -2.31 26.44
N GLY A 651 28.51 -1.01 26.42
CA GLY A 651 27.93 -0.25 27.54
C GLY A 651 26.40 -0.12 27.50
N ALA A 652 25.76 -0.55 26.41
CA ALA A 652 24.30 -0.65 26.36
C ALA A 652 23.88 -1.88 27.18
N GLY A 653 22.96 -1.72 28.13
CA GLY A 653 22.37 -2.89 28.78
C GLY A 653 21.82 -3.83 27.72
N GLN A 654 21.89 -5.15 27.93
CA GLN A 654 21.12 -6.09 27.11
C GLN A 654 19.64 -5.76 27.33
N THR A 655 19.05 -4.94 26.47
CA THR A 655 17.62 -4.65 26.53
C THR A 655 16.90 -5.73 25.72
N THR A 656 16.02 -6.46 26.39
CA THR A 656 14.97 -7.26 25.73
C THR A 656 13.74 -6.40 25.41
N GLN A 657 13.88 -5.09 25.54
CA GLN A 657 12.85 -4.07 25.34
C GLN A 657 13.22 -3.26 24.09
N PRO A 658 12.26 -3.04 23.18
CA PRO A 658 12.50 -2.36 21.92
C PRO A 658 12.95 -0.91 22.16
N THR A 659 13.95 -0.48 21.40
CA THR A 659 14.27 0.93 21.25
C THR A 659 13.46 1.43 20.04
N PRO A 660 12.70 2.54 20.14
CA PRO A 660 12.02 3.08 18.97
C PRO A 660 13.02 3.24 17.83
N ALA A 661 12.74 2.63 16.68
CA ALA A 661 13.48 2.96 15.46
C ALA A 661 13.22 4.45 15.17
N PRO A 662 14.25 5.26 14.89
CA PRO A 662 14.02 6.61 14.42
C PRO A 662 13.25 6.57 13.10
N THR A 663 12.12 7.27 13.01
CA THR A 663 11.42 7.47 11.74
C THR A 663 12.21 8.51 10.94
N PRO A 664 12.55 8.28 9.65
CA PRO A 664 13.41 9.19 8.89
C PRO A 664 12.95 10.66 8.84
N ALA A 665 11.64 10.93 8.91
CA ALA A 665 11.11 12.30 8.95
C ALA A 665 11.50 13.07 10.22
N ASP A 666 11.80 12.40 11.32
CA ASP A 666 12.23 13.03 12.58
C ASP A 666 13.71 13.46 12.53
N SER A 667 14.48 13.01 11.54
CA SER A 667 15.94 13.18 11.50
C SER A 667 16.43 14.43 10.76
N GLN A 668 15.56 15.14 10.05
CA GLN A 668 15.91 16.29 9.19
C GLN A 668 15.68 17.67 9.84
N THR A 669 14.95 17.76 10.96
CA THR A 669 14.55 19.05 11.55
C THR A 669 15.45 19.53 12.71
N GLY A 670 16.34 18.67 13.23
CA GLY A 670 17.05 18.96 14.49
C GLY A 670 16.15 18.85 15.73
N ASP A 671 14.93 18.32 15.58
CA ASP A 671 14.02 17.99 16.67
C ASP A 671 14.20 16.53 17.13
N ARG A 672 13.74 16.23 18.34
CA ARG A 672 13.72 14.90 18.94
C ARG A 672 12.27 14.52 19.25
N PRO A 673 11.84 13.31 18.89
CA PRO A 673 10.54 12.82 19.32
C PRO A 673 10.56 12.57 20.83
N TYR A 674 9.44 12.85 21.48
CA TYR A 674 9.19 12.53 22.87
C TYR A 674 7.83 11.86 23.00
N ARG A 675 7.80 10.71 23.66
CA ARG A 675 6.59 9.94 23.95
C ARG A 675 6.47 9.71 25.44
N ASN A 676 5.26 9.84 25.98
CA ASN A 676 4.96 9.55 27.37
C ASN A 676 3.75 8.62 27.48
N ASP A 677 4.03 7.33 27.66
CA ASP A 677 3.00 6.28 27.68
C ASP A 677 2.07 6.36 28.89
N ASP A 678 2.52 6.92 30.00
CA ASP A 678 1.71 7.10 31.21
C ASP A 678 0.68 8.21 31.02
N LEU A 679 1.08 9.28 30.32
CA LEU A 679 0.27 10.46 30.08
C LEU A 679 -0.43 10.45 28.72
N LYS A 680 -0.20 9.42 27.90
CA LYS A 680 -0.88 9.19 26.61
C LYS A 680 -0.74 10.37 25.64
N PHE A 681 0.50 10.84 25.44
CA PHE A 681 0.79 11.84 24.41
C PHE A 681 2.20 11.68 23.84
N SER A 682 2.38 12.21 22.63
CA SER A 682 3.69 12.38 22.00
C SER A 682 3.82 13.77 21.36
N LEU A 683 5.05 14.25 21.19
CA LEU A 683 5.37 15.45 20.41
C LEU A 683 6.85 15.46 19.99
N SER A 684 7.20 16.27 19.00
CA SER A 684 8.61 16.55 18.64
C SER A 684 9.06 17.88 19.27
N HIS A 685 10.29 17.92 19.79
CA HIS A 685 10.86 19.10 20.44
C HIS A 685 12.30 19.39 20.00
N PRO A 686 12.81 20.63 20.08
CA PRO A 686 14.20 20.92 19.72
C PRO A 686 15.20 20.04 20.48
N ALA A 687 16.24 19.53 19.81
CA ALA A 687 17.18 18.57 20.39
C ALA A 687 17.93 19.09 21.63
N ASP A 688 18.06 20.39 21.79
CA ASP A 688 18.70 21.06 22.92
C ASP A 688 17.73 21.33 24.09
N TRP A 689 16.42 21.14 23.91
CA TRP A 689 15.44 21.27 24.98
C TRP A 689 15.38 19.97 25.79
N GLN A 690 15.54 20.09 27.11
CA GLN A 690 15.52 18.93 28.00
C GLN A 690 14.11 18.70 28.54
N PRO A 691 13.49 17.52 28.30
CA PRO A 691 12.22 17.18 28.94
C PRO A 691 12.45 16.91 30.43
N ASN A 692 11.60 17.48 31.27
CA ASN A 692 11.57 17.27 32.71
C ASN A 692 10.16 16.89 33.14
N THR A 693 10.03 15.96 34.08
CA THR A 693 8.74 15.46 34.57
C THR A 693 8.55 15.88 36.03
N PRO A 694 8.10 17.12 36.31
CA PRO A 694 7.82 17.55 37.67
C PRO A 694 6.54 16.89 38.18
N GLY A 695 6.64 15.65 38.66
CA GLY A 695 5.53 14.85 39.21
C GLY A 695 5.08 13.72 38.28
N THR A 696 3.84 13.25 38.46
CA THR A 696 3.28 12.11 37.70
C THR A 696 2.24 12.52 36.67
N SER A 697 1.97 13.81 36.48
CA SER A 697 0.87 14.31 35.64
C SER A 697 1.27 15.50 34.76
N ARG A 698 2.57 15.78 34.65
CA ARG A 698 3.07 16.94 33.91
C ARG A 698 4.47 16.70 33.33
N VAL A 699 4.66 17.13 32.09
CA VAL A 699 5.97 17.21 31.43
C VAL A 699 6.24 18.67 31.05
N VAL A 700 7.49 19.11 31.19
CA VAL A 700 7.97 20.44 30.83
C VAL A 700 9.19 20.31 29.93
N PHE A 701 9.17 20.96 28.78
CA PHE A 701 10.30 21.13 27.87
C PHE A 701 10.82 22.55 28.04
N ALA A 702 12.11 22.68 28.33
CA ALA A 702 12.74 23.98 28.59
C ALA A 702 13.90 24.25 27.65
N SER A 703 14.02 25.50 27.17
CA SER A 703 15.21 25.96 26.45
C SER A 703 16.47 25.85 27.32
N PRO A 704 17.67 25.73 26.71
CA PRO A 704 18.94 25.75 27.45
C PRO A 704 19.11 26.99 28.34
N GLU A 705 18.57 28.14 27.91
CA GLU A 705 18.59 29.39 28.67
C GLU A 705 17.60 29.43 29.84
N GLY A 706 16.63 28.49 29.88
CA GLY A 706 15.62 28.41 30.93
C GLY A 706 14.63 29.57 30.91
N ASP A 707 14.35 30.13 29.74
CA ASP A 707 13.45 31.27 29.55
C ASP A 707 12.24 30.97 28.66
N LYS A 708 12.26 29.85 27.93
CA LYS A 708 11.15 29.38 27.07
C LYS A 708 10.73 27.99 27.51
N PHE A 709 9.42 27.78 27.56
CA PHE A 709 8.86 26.53 28.03
C PHE A 709 7.66 26.10 27.19
N LEU A 710 7.55 24.79 26.96
CA LEU A 710 6.29 24.13 26.65
C LEU A 710 5.98 23.17 27.79
N SER A 711 4.75 23.20 28.32
CA SER A 711 4.34 22.24 29.35
C SER A 711 3.05 21.54 28.98
N VAL A 712 2.98 20.25 29.27
CA VAL A 712 1.81 19.40 29.05
C VAL A 712 1.39 18.86 30.40
N GLY A 713 0.25 19.31 30.90
CA GLY A 713 -0.39 18.77 32.11
C GLY A 713 -1.59 17.92 31.73
N VAL A 714 -1.76 16.75 32.36
CA VAL A 714 -2.87 15.82 32.07
C VAL A 714 -3.76 15.66 33.28
N TYR A 715 -5.07 15.74 33.05
CA TYR A 715 -6.12 15.72 34.07
C TYR A 715 -7.25 14.78 33.69
N SER A 716 -7.96 14.26 34.69
CA SER A 716 -9.19 13.48 34.50
C SER A 716 -10.32 14.12 35.31
N LEU A 717 -11.35 14.61 34.61
CA LEU A 717 -12.42 15.43 35.20
C LEU A 717 -13.79 14.72 35.25
N ASN A 718 -13.94 13.55 34.62
CA ASN A 718 -15.21 12.81 34.52
C ASN A 718 -16.37 13.70 34.02
N LYS A 719 -16.14 14.44 32.94
CA LYS A 719 -17.11 15.37 32.34
C LYS A 719 -17.07 15.27 30.81
N PRO A 720 -18.12 15.74 30.10
CA PRO A 720 -18.07 15.90 28.65
C PRO A 720 -16.87 16.75 28.21
N ALA A 721 -16.28 16.44 27.05
CA ALA A 721 -15.05 17.06 26.56
C ALA A 721 -15.10 18.60 26.54
N ALA A 722 -16.19 19.18 26.04
CA ALA A 722 -16.37 20.64 26.00
C ALA A 722 -16.40 21.29 27.39
N ASP A 723 -17.01 20.62 28.37
CA ASP A 723 -17.08 21.10 29.76
C ASP A 723 -15.73 20.94 30.46
N ALA A 724 -15.03 19.83 30.21
CA ALA A 724 -13.72 19.56 30.78
C ALA A 724 -12.66 20.57 30.29
N ASN A 725 -12.61 20.84 28.97
CA ASN A 725 -11.74 21.87 28.39
C ASN A 725 -12.01 23.25 29.03
N ARG A 726 -13.29 23.64 29.12
CA ARG A 726 -13.69 24.93 29.68
C ARG A 726 -13.35 25.06 31.16
N ASP A 727 -13.64 24.04 31.96
CA ASP A 727 -13.40 24.05 33.39
C ASP A 727 -11.92 24.24 33.74
N ILE A 728 -11.00 23.64 32.97
CA ILE A 728 -9.56 23.79 33.22
C ILE A 728 -9.13 25.23 32.95
N LEU A 729 -9.52 25.82 31.82
CA LEU A 729 -9.15 27.20 31.51
C LEU A 729 -9.77 28.20 32.48
N GLU A 730 -11.03 28.00 32.89
CA GLU A 730 -11.67 28.87 33.88
C GLU A 730 -11.01 28.76 35.27
N GLN A 731 -10.60 27.55 35.68
CA GLN A 731 -9.83 27.37 36.92
C GLN A 731 -8.44 28.00 36.82
N LEU A 732 -7.78 27.89 35.66
CA LEU A 732 -6.49 28.53 35.40
C LEU A 732 -6.61 30.06 35.55
N VAL A 733 -7.63 30.68 34.96
CA VAL A 733 -7.91 32.11 35.14
C VAL A 733 -8.09 32.47 36.63
N GLN A 734 -8.90 31.71 37.38
CA GLN A 734 -9.16 31.98 38.80
C GLN A 734 -7.89 31.88 39.68
N VAL A 735 -6.95 31.03 39.30
CA VAL A 735 -5.64 30.93 39.97
C VAL A 735 -4.78 32.14 39.60
N LEU A 736 -4.70 32.47 38.30
CA LEU A 736 -3.83 33.52 37.77
C LEU A 736 -4.28 34.94 38.12
N GLU A 737 -5.57 35.18 38.39
CA GLU A 737 -6.07 36.49 38.86
C GLU A 737 -5.37 36.98 40.14
N LYS A 738 -4.71 36.09 40.88
CA LYS A 738 -3.96 36.40 42.10
C LYS A 738 -2.48 36.67 41.83
N GLU A 739 -1.99 36.40 40.63
CA GLU A 739 -0.60 36.55 40.26
C GLU A 739 -0.26 38.01 39.91
N PRO A 740 0.91 38.53 40.35
CA PRO A 740 1.36 39.87 40.01
C PRO A 740 1.43 40.08 38.50
N GLY A 741 0.82 41.17 38.02
CA GLY A 741 0.87 41.54 36.60
C GLY A 741 0.01 40.68 35.67
N PHE A 742 -0.89 39.84 36.20
CA PHE A 742 -1.83 39.08 35.38
C PHE A 742 -2.71 40.00 34.52
N ALA A 743 -2.73 39.75 33.22
CA ALA A 743 -3.61 40.39 32.26
C ALA A 743 -3.98 39.42 31.14
N GLN A 744 -5.24 39.00 31.10
CA GLN A 744 -5.79 38.21 30.00
C GLN A 744 -5.79 39.03 28.69
N ARG A 745 -5.26 38.46 27.61
CA ARG A 745 -5.11 39.09 26.29
C ARG A 745 -6.22 38.70 25.33
N THR A 746 -6.65 37.44 25.36
CA THR A 746 -7.76 36.93 24.54
C THR A 746 -8.84 36.31 25.41
N GLN A 747 -10.09 36.33 24.94
CA GLN A 747 -11.16 35.56 25.56
C GLN A 747 -10.93 34.06 25.27
N ILE A 748 -11.52 33.18 26.08
CA ILE A 748 -11.50 31.74 25.78
C ILE A 748 -12.24 31.52 24.45
N GLU A 749 -11.54 30.96 23.49
CA GLU A 749 -12.05 30.71 22.14
C GLU A 749 -11.71 29.30 21.64
N GLY A 750 -12.38 28.87 20.58
CA GLY A 750 -12.19 27.53 20.01
C GLY A 750 -10.80 27.38 19.38
N PHE A 751 -10.18 26.22 19.60
CA PHE A 751 -8.88 25.87 19.04
C PHE A 751 -8.85 24.38 18.72
N GLN A 752 -8.14 23.96 17.68
CA GLN A 752 -7.95 22.53 17.38
C GLN A 752 -6.52 22.11 17.64
N LEU A 753 -6.35 21.00 18.35
CA LEU A 753 -5.05 20.40 18.66
C LEU A 753 -5.19 18.88 18.60
N ALA A 754 -4.23 18.19 17.98
CA ALA A 754 -4.25 16.73 17.80
C ALA A 754 -5.57 16.18 17.19
N GLY A 755 -6.17 16.92 16.26
CA GLY A 755 -7.44 16.52 15.61
C GLY A 755 -8.68 16.61 16.51
N GLN A 756 -8.58 17.19 17.71
CA GLN A 756 -9.66 17.29 18.67
C GLN A 756 -10.07 18.76 18.88
N ASP A 757 -11.37 18.99 19.10
CA ASP A 757 -11.90 20.30 19.45
C ASP A 757 -11.52 20.68 20.88
N GLY A 758 -10.85 21.83 21.01
CA GLY A 758 -10.29 22.37 22.23
C GLY A 758 -10.64 23.84 22.43
N LEU A 759 -10.04 24.42 23.46
CA LEU A 759 -10.14 25.84 23.79
C LEU A 759 -8.75 26.42 24.02
N THR A 760 -8.54 27.68 23.67
CA THR A 760 -7.30 28.40 23.95
C THR A 760 -7.56 29.77 24.57
N MET A 761 -6.57 30.28 25.29
CA MET A 761 -6.53 31.67 25.76
C MET A 761 -5.08 32.14 25.94
N ASP A 762 -4.86 33.44 25.77
CA ASP A 762 -3.59 34.09 25.98
C ASP A 762 -3.64 35.03 27.17
N PHE A 763 -2.54 35.10 27.92
CA PHE A 763 -2.40 36.02 29.04
C PHE A 763 -0.94 36.40 29.29
N VAL A 764 -0.73 37.45 30.08
CA VAL A 764 0.58 37.87 30.57
C VAL A 764 0.58 37.84 32.09
N TYR A 765 1.70 37.51 32.73
CA TYR A 765 1.91 37.64 34.17
C TYR A 765 3.37 38.00 34.47
N GLN A 766 3.72 38.30 35.74
CA GLN A 766 5.12 38.49 36.15
C GLN A 766 5.68 37.19 36.75
N ASN A 767 6.82 36.73 36.24
CA ASN A 767 7.52 35.57 36.80
C ASN A 767 8.21 35.90 38.14
N ASP A 768 8.86 34.90 38.75
CA ASP A 768 9.53 35.01 40.06
C ASP A 768 10.60 36.11 40.17
N VAL A 769 11.14 36.58 39.03
CA VAL A 769 12.12 37.68 38.99
C VAL A 769 11.49 39.03 38.60
N GLY A 770 10.16 39.09 38.50
CA GLY A 770 9.39 40.29 38.21
C GLY A 770 9.34 40.70 36.73
N ALA A 771 9.77 39.82 35.82
CA ALA A 771 9.74 40.08 34.38
C ALA A 771 8.39 39.67 33.77
N PRO A 772 7.83 40.43 32.81
CA PRO A 772 6.59 40.07 32.14
C PRO A 772 6.81 38.89 31.18
N VAL A 773 5.93 37.90 31.29
CA VAL A 773 5.94 36.67 30.51
C VAL A 773 4.61 36.50 29.81
N TYR A 774 4.66 36.17 28.52
CA TYR A 774 3.47 35.87 27.71
C TYR A 774 3.26 34.37 27.65
N VAL A 775 2.01 33.95 27.84
CA VAL A 775 1.60 32.55 27.84
C VAL A 775 0.40 32.36 26.93
N SER A 776 0.44 31.32 26.11
CA SER A 776 -0.75 30.76 25.45
C SER A 776 -1.06 29.40 26.07
N ALA A 777 -2.31 29.22 26.50
CA ALA A 777 -2.78 28.02 27.18
C ALA A 777 -3.93 27.39 26.40
N THR A 778 -3.71 26.16 25.96
CA THR A 778 -4.63 25.38 25.14
C THR A 778 -5.09 24.14 25.90
N THR A 779 -6.37 23.82 25.82
CA THR A 779 -6.97 22.62 26.42
C THR A 779 -7.63 21.76 25.36
N VAL A 780 -7.45 20.45 25.47
CA VAL A 780 -8.04 19.46 24.58
C VAL A 780 -8.36 18.19 25.36
N THR A 781 -9.51 17.57 25.09
CA THR A 781 -9.95 16.35 25.80
C THR A 781 -10.15 15.22 24.81
N ASN A 782 -9.52 14.07 25.07
CA ASN A 782 -9.78 12.86 24.29
C ASN A 782 -11.16 12.29 24.68
N PRO A 783 -12.12 12.19 23.74
CA PRO A 783 -13.47 11.75 24.05
C PRO A 783 -13.56 10.26 24.39
N MET A 784 -12.57 9.45 23.98
CA MET A 784 -12.52 8.02 24.28
C MET A 784 -11.95 7.74 25.67
N THR A 785 -10.87 8.42 26.05
CA THR A 785 -10.18 8.17 27.34
C THR A 785 -10.68 9.09 28.47
N GLY A 786 -11.29 10.23 28.14
CA GLY A 786 -11.71 11.24 29.10
C GLY A 786 -10.54 12.02 29.74
N LEU A 787 -9.33 11.88 29.21
CA LEU A 787 -8.15 12.64 29.61
C LEU A 787 -8.17 14.03 28.97
N THR A 788 -7.97 15.06 29.78
CA THR A 788 -7.86 16.45 29.36
C THR A 788 -6.43 16.94 29.49
N TYR A 789 -5.89 17.47 28.41
CA TYR A 789 -4.53 17.98 28.29
C TYR A 789 -4.57 19.51 28.36
N LEU A 790 -3.77 20.10 29.24
CA LEU A 790 -3.46 21.52 29.28
C LEU A 790 -2.05 21.72 28.73
N VAL A 791 -1.96 22.28 27.54
CA VAL A 791 -0.70 22.62 26.87
C VAL A 791 -0.45 24.12 27.02
N THR A 792 0.65 24.49 27.67
CA THR A 792 1.04 25.90 27.84
C THR A 792 2.36 26.17 27.16
N ILE A 793 2.43 27.23 26.35
CA ILE A 793 3.68 27.76 25.82
C ILE A 793 3.99 29.10 26.47
N GLU A 794 5.22 29.28 26.93
CA GLU A 794 5.64 30.38 27.80
C GLU A 794 6.98 30.95 27.32
N ALA A 795 7.06 32.28 27.16
CA ALA A 795 8.30 32.99 26.84
C ALA A 795 8.24 34.48 27.29
N PRO A 796 9.37 35.19 27.40
CA PRO A 796 9.37 36.61 27.78
C PRO A 796 8.51 37.44 26.82
N GLU A 797 7.68 38.35 27.35
CA GLU A 797 6.70 39.10 26.54
C GLU A 797 7.36 39.84 25.37
N ALA A 798 8.59 40.34 25.57
CA ALA A 798 9.34 41.06 24.54
C ALA A 798 9.81 40.20 23.37
N THR A 799 9.90 38.87 23.54
CA THR A 799 10.48 37.95 22.54
C THR A 799 9.52 36.84 22.09
N TYR A 800 8.32 36.75 22.68
CA TYR A 800 7.32 35.71 22.41
C TYR A 800 6.98 35.51 20.93
N ASN A 801 6.78 36.59 20.16
CA ASN A 801 6.48 36.44 18.73
C ASN A 801 7.62 35.77 17.94
N GLY A 802 8.87 35.91 18.40
CA GLY A 802 10.02 35.25 17.79
C GLY A 802 10.11 33.75 18.11
N THR A 803 9.35 33.25 19.09
CA THR A 803 9.34 31.84 19.48
C THR A 803 8.18 31.05 18.87
N LEU A 804 7.23 31.73 18.22
CA LEU A 804 6.07 31.09 17.57
C LEU A 804 6.44 30.02 16.55
N PRO A 805 7.48 30.15 15.70
CA PRO A 805 7.84 29.07 14.77
C PRO A 805 8.18 27.76 15.48
N THR A 806 8.96 27.83 16.56
CA THR A 806 9.33 26.65 17.37
C THR A 806 8.11 26.06 18.07
N PHE A 807 7.31 26.89 18.73
CA PHE A 807 6.11 26.40 19.43
C PHE A 807 5.07 25.82 18.48
N ASN A 808 4.87 26.42 17.30
CA ASN A 808 3.95 25.88 16.31
C ASN A 808 4.41 24.52 15.80
N ALA A 809 5.72 24.29 15.61
CA ALA A 809 6.27 22.99 15.23
C ALA A 809 6.05 21.92 16.32
N MET A 810 6.23 22.28 17.60
CA MET A 810 5.93 21.37 18.72
C MET A 810 4.43 21.08 18.84
N LEU A 811 3.56 22.07 18.60
CA LEU A 811 2.11 21.89 18.65
C LEU A 811 1.57 21.10 17.45
N SER A 812 2.17 21.25 16.26
CA SER A 812 1.77 20.49 15.06
C SER A 812 2.14 19.02 15.14
N SER A 813 3.20 18.68 15.87
CA SER A 813 3.61 17.29 16.15
C SER A 813 2.92 16.69 17.39
N PHE A 814 2.13 17.48 18.12
CA PHE A 814 1.44 17.01 19.31
C PHE A 814 0.34 16.02 18.94
N ALA A 815 0.43 14.80 19.47
CA ALA A 815 -0.56 13.75 19.31
C ALA A 815 -1.01 13.22 20.67
N ILE A 816 -2.27 12.81 20.72
CA ILE A 816 -2.89 12.16 21.89
C ILE A 816 -3.07 10.69 21.55
N GLU A 817 -2.61 9.82 22.45
CA GLU A 817 -2.63 8.36 22.27
C GLU A 817 -3.89 7.68 22.83
#